data_AF-A0A3B8Q2U1-F1
#
_entry.id   AF-A0A3B8Q2U1-F1
#
_cell.length_a   1.000
_cell.length_b   1.000
_cell.length_c   1.000
_cell.angle_alpha   90.00
_cell.angle_beta   90.00
_cell.angle_gamma   90.00
#
_symmetry.space_group_name_H-M   'P 1'
#
loop_
_entity.id
_entity.type
_entity.pdbx_description
1 polymer ?
#
loop_
_entity_poly.entity_id
_entity_poly.type
_entity_poly.pdbx_seq_one_letter_code
_entity_poly.pdbx_strand_id
1 'polypeptide(L)'
;MKLLTITAFLWRWAVSLARKPRPFSAAPACLIWGAAIVICGVMPAGITGPAEARPVILEHVRAAAGRTIVVNTADNLNNPNDGLTSFLEALQDQQENDLITFSIEGLGPHTLVTPLGGYPLITKPGIVIDGYSQPGASPNSNPILGGNNASLKIVLDSTSPDSTPGTEFPNVRSTRLPFPGYGNNQNAILGIYAATNVTIRGLSFLGRYAAGTDEDPAIYCLALVNGSKNCKVQGNWLGFAPNGATVQGSAAGVAGFRHREVVGEEIVDTYSDGLVVGTDSDGVGDNGEFNLIAGQHIGLALELPFLRVTGNYFNLRPDGRTFLNVNEIHEALVAAGADGTSVENIENGRLTGGSVIGVSGDGINDSNERNVFNYAVYTSLIHFYSNAENLRVSGNYFGVGVDGVSTAPPVNPETEIPNLLSLESPAGVVLGSNSDGLSDDLEGNLVVGVPGSQLVEADVTVPIIARANTMTGNGFTGFPFADDSIGRTYEEYYTGVVIDPTQAVPEVTSYANKILKGKIAPPNPALYPYADVDIYLADPTQAALGVIMPGTFLGTRSEGEPGVDLNPVTGEFEFDLSALNIPGGQQICVAALYRKENVITAESDPAPANPGFAITGPVSNAVSTGASTAVGPITVGKEGTSLRLTWTGGIAPFQVQRRLALSSGAWANEGAPVNDRTALVPVTESTGYFRVLGQ
;
A
#
# COMPACT_ATOMS: atom_id res chain seq x y z
N MET A 1 -44.95 -27.47 6.51
CA MET A 1 -45.75 -28.45 5.74
C MET A 1 -46.60 -27.71 4.70
N LYS A 2 -46.08 -27.58 3.46
CA LYS A 2 -46.81 -27.36 2.17
C LYS A 2 -45.75 -27.13 1.09
N LEU A 3 -45.27 -28.22 0.51
CA LEU A 3 -44.39 -28.23 -0.65
C LEU A 3 -45.13 -29.01 -1.74
N LEU A 4 -45.82 -28.34 -2.66
CA LEU A 4 -46.33 -29.00 -3.86
C LEU A 4 -46.59 -27.99 -4.97
N THR A 5 -46.10 -28.34 -6.17
CA THR A 5 -46.54 -27.91 -7.52
C THR A 5 -45.78 -26.78 -8.24
N ILE A 6 -44.46 -26.93 -8.49
CA ILE A 6 -43.76 -26.17 -9.58
C ILE A 6 -42.86 -27.07 -10.47
N THR A 7 -43.08 -28.39 -10.49
CA THR A 7 -42.24 -29.30 -11.31
C THR A 7 -42.84 -29.64 -12.69
N ALA A 8 -44.12 -29.36 -12.94
CA ALA A 8 -44.79 -29.78 -14.18
C ALA A 8 -44.75 -28.77 -15.33
N PHE A 9 -44.42 -27.49 -15.08
CA PHE A 9 -44.48 -26.44 -16.11
C PHE A 9 -43.15 -26.26 -16.87
N LEU A 10 -42.01 -26.56 -16.24
CA LEU A 10 -40.67 -26.36 -16.81
C LEU A 10 -40.32 -27.37 -17.92
N TRP A 11 -40.92 -28.56 -17.93
CA TRP A 11 -40.58 -29.58 -18.93
C TRP A 11 -41.27 -29.38 -20.28
N ARG A 12 -42.43 -28.70 -20.32
CA ARG A 12 -43.19 -28.48 -21.57
C ARG A 12 -42.67 -27.34 -22.43
N TRP A 13 -41.87 -26.41 -21.89
CA TRP A 13 -41.35 -25.27 -22.66
C TRP A 13 -39.99 -25.56 -23.32
N ALA A 14 -39.12 -26.32 -22.65
CA ALA A 14 -37.80 -26.69 -23.16
C ALA A 14 -37.86 -27.55 -24.46
N VAL A 15 -38.93 -28.34 -24.64
CA VAL A 15 -39.08 -29.22 -25.82
C VAL A 15 -39.53 -28.45 -27.09
N SER A 16 -40.03 -27.21 -26.96
CA SER A 16 -40.53 -26.43 -28.12
C SER A 16 -39.45 -25.64 -28.87
N LEU A 17 -38.28 -25.37 -28.27
CA LEU A 17 -37.23 -24.56 -28.89
C LEU A 17 -36.20 -25.37 -29.70
N ALA A 18 -36.19 -26.70 -29.59
CA ALA A 18 -35.24 -27.56 -30.31
C ALA A 18 -35.62 -27.86 -31.78
N ARG A 19 -36.63 -27.20 -32.36
CA ARG A 19 -37.07 -27.43 -33.75
C ARG A 19 -37.15 -26.15 -34.56
N LYS A 20 -36.01 -25.53 -34.88
CA LYS A 20 -35.78 -24.73 -36.12
C LYS A 20 -34.34 -24.20 -36.16
N PRO A 21 -33.54 -24.48 -37.19
CA PRO A 21 -32.24 -23.84 -37.37
C PRO A 21 -32.44 -22.51 -38.12
N ARG A 22 -32.03 -21.40 -37.51
CA ARG A 22 -31.68 -20.16 -38.22
C ARG A 22 -30.42 -19.55 -37.58
N PRO A 23 -29.51 -18.96 -38.37
CA PRO A 23 -28.27 -18.40 -37.85
C PRO A 23 -28.54 -16.98 -37.33
N PHE A 24 -28.20 -16.70 -36.08
CA PHE A 24 -28.05 -15.32 -35.59
C PHE A 24 -26.82 -15.22 -34.69
N SER A 25 -26.12 -14.09 -34.86
CA SER A 25 -24.93 -13.64 -34.17
C SER A 25 -25.10 -13.60 -32.65
N ALA A 26 -24.05 -13.96 -31.93
CA ALA A 26 -23.98 -13.92 -30.47
C ALA A 26 -24.12 -12.48 -29.94
N ALA A 27 -25.22 -12.21 -29.26
CA ALA A 27 -25.34 -11.17 -28.26
C ALA A 27 -26.00 -11.81 -27.03
N PRO A 28 -25.50 -11.59 -25.80
CA PRO A 28 -26.13 -12.14 -24.60
C PRO A 28 -27.48 -11.45 -24.40
N ALA A 29 -28.57 -12.22 -24.48
CA ALA A 29 -29.89 -11.73 -24.12
C ALA A 29 -30.06 -11.82 -22.60
N CYS A 30 -30.00 -10.68 -21.92
CA CYS A 30 -30.41 -10.56 -20.52
C CYS A 30 -31.94 -10.35 -20.47
N LEU A 31 -32.67 -11.28 -19.87
CA LEU A 31 -34.11 -11.14 -19.64
C LEU A 31 -34.33 -10.88 -18.15
N ILE A 32 -34.69 -9.65 -17.78
CA ILE A 32 -35.00 -9.28 -16.39
C ILE A 32 -36.46 -9.62 -16.12
N TRP A 33 -36.69 -10.55 -15.19
CA TRP A 33 -37.98 -10.76 -14.55
C TRP A 33 -37.74 -10.92 -13.05
N GLY A 34 -38.50 -10.20 -12.23
CA GLY A 34 -38.47 -10.18 -10.76
C GLY A 34 -37.39 -11.01 -10.05
N ALA A 35 -36.43 -10.31 -9.43
CA ALA A 35 -35.51 -10.79 -8.40
C ALA A 35 -34.68 -12.07 -8.68
N ALA A 36 -34.52 -12.50 -9.93
CA ALA A 36 -33.59 -13.56 -10.29
C ALA A 36 -32.79 -13.17 -11.54
N ILE A 37 -31.45 -13.17 -11.43
CA ILE A 37 -30.54 -13.14 -12.58
C ILE A 37 -30.17 -14.58 -12.89
N VAL A 38 -30.53 -15.07 -14.08
CA VAL A 38 -30.10 -16.38 -14.59
C VAL A 38 -29.05 -16.11 -15.66
N ILE A 39 -27.77 -16.38 -15.35
CA ILE A 39 -26.71 -16.41 -16.36
C ILE A 39 -26.62 -17.84 -16.88
N CYS A 40 -27.07 -18.07 -18.11
CA CYS A 40 -26.76 -19.32 -18.83
C CYS A 40 -25.36 -19.19 -19.43
N GLY A 41 -24.36 -19.83 -18.81
CA GLY A 41 -23.05 -20.02 -19.42
C GLY A 41 -23.14 -20.88 -20.68
N VAL A 42 -22.49 -20.45 -21.76
CA VAL A 42 -22.35 -21.24 -22.99
C VAL A 42 -21.16 -22.18 -22.79
N MET A 43 -21.39 -23.48 -22.79
CA MET A 43 -20.30 -24.46 -22.80
C MET A 43 -19.63 -24.51 -24.20
N PRO A 44 -18.31 -24.74 -24.29
CA PRO A 44 -17.64 -24.94 -25.57
C PRO A 44 -18.18 -26.19 -26.28
N ALA A 45 -18.34 -26.10 -27.60
CA ALA A 45 -18.78 -27.23 -28.41
C ALA A 45 -17.72 -28.35 -28.39
N GLY A 46 -18.05 -29.51 -27.82
CA GLY A 46 -17.14 -30.68 -27.89
C GLY A 46 -17.42 -31.90 -27.01
N ILE A 47 -18.32 -31.84 -26.03
CA ILE A 47 -18.53 -32.98 -25.11
C ILE A 47 -19.76 -33.80 -25.54
N THR A 48 -19.53 -34.97 -26.14
CA THR A 48 -20.57 -35.97 -26.41
C THR A 48 -20.60 -37.03 -25.30
N GLY A 49 -21.38 -36.77 -24.25
CA GLY A 49 -21.70 -37.72 -23.18
C GLY A 49 -22.72 -37.12 -22.21
N PRO A 50 -23.55 -37.92 -21.53
CA PRO A 50 -24.53 -37.40 -20.59
C PRO A 50 -23.80 -36.95 -19.32
N ALA A 51 -23.24 -35.75 -19.32
CA ALA A 51 -22.75 -35.11 -18.12
C ALA A 51 -23.96 -34.74 -17.26
N GLU A 52 -24.02 -35.27 -16.04
CA GLU A 52 -24.93 -34.82 -15.01
C GLU A 52 -24.77 -33.30 -14.84
N ALA A 53 -25.72 -32.52 -15.36
CA ALA A 53 -25.81 -31.12 -15.03
C ALA A 53 -26.13 -31.04 -13.54
N ARG A 54 -25.12 -30.72 -12.72
CA ARG A 54 -25.32 -30.30 -11.34
C ARG A 54 -25.72 -28.83 -11.39
N PRO A 55 -27.01 -28.46 -11.24
CA PRO A 55 -27.36 -27.06 -11.07
C PRO A 55 -26.68 -26.56 -9.79
N VAL A 56 -25.79 -25.57 -9.92
CA VAL A 56 -25.35 -24.77 -8.79
C VAL A 56 -26.55 -23.92 -8.40
N ILE A 57 -27.20 -24.28 -7.30
CA ILE A 57 -28.17 -23.39 -6.65
C ILE A 57 -27.33 -22.36 -5.91
N LEU A 58 -27.21 -21.16 -6.49
CA LEU A 58 -26.85 -19.98 -5.69
C LEU A 58 -28.08 -19.67 -4.83
N GLU A 59 -28.14 -20.27 -3.64
CA GLU A 59 -28.99 -19.71 -2.59
C GLU A 59 -28.47 -18.29 -2.35
N HIS A 60 -29.27 -17.29 -2.73
CA HIS A 60 -29.16 -15.98 -2.10
C HIS A 60 -29.50 -16.22 -0.63
N VAL A 61 -28.49 -16.53 0.18
CA VAL A 61 -28.56 -16.28 1.62
C VAL A 61 -28.72 -14.77 1.72
N ARG A 62 -29.98 -14.32 1.75
CA ARG A 62 -30.27 -12.97 2.20
C ARG A 62 -29.78 -12.94 3.63
N ALA A 63 -28.62 -12.34 3.88
CA ALA A 63 -28.32 -11.80 5.19
C ALA A 63 -29.57 -11.03 5.62
N ALA A 64 -30.12 -11.36 6.79
CA ALA A 64 -31.24 -10.58 7.32
C ALA A 64 -30.78 -9.12 7.33
N ALA A 65 -31.53 -8.23 6.69
CA ALA A 65 -31.18 -6.81 6.69
C ALA A 65 -31.14 -6.36 8.16
N GLY A 66 -29.95 -5.97 8.63
CA GLY A 66 -29.79 -5.46 9.99
C GLY A 66 -30.54 -4.15 10.16
N ARG A 67 -30.79 -3.77 11.42
CA ARG A 67 -31.54 -2.55 11.73
C ARG A 67 -30.66 -1.33 11.40
N THR A 68 -31.28 -0.30 10.82
CA THR A 68 -30.64 1.02 10.69
C THR A 68 -30.94 1.86 11.93
N ILE A 69 -29.89 2.31 12.62
CA ILE A 69 -29.96 3.26 13.72
C ILE A 69 -29.51 4.62 13.17
N VAL A 70 -30.27 5.68 13.43
CA VAL A 70 -29.94 7.03 12.97
C VAL A 70 -29.55 7.88 14.18
N VAL A 71 -28.26 8.21 14.28
CA VAL A 71 -27.75 9.21 15.21
C VAL A 71 -28.15 10.60 14.72
N ASN A 72 -28.93 11.34 15.49
CA ASN A 72 -29.48 12.63 15.09
C ASN A 72 -29.13 13.78 16.05
N THR A 73 -28.31 13.51 17.06
CA THR A 73 -27.71 14.52 17.95
C THR A 73 -26.22 14.26 18.16
N ALA A 74 -25.45 15.34 18.30
CA ALA A 74 -24.03 15.28 18.69
C ALA A 74 -23.84 15.21 20.22
N ASP A 75 -24.92 15.44 20.99
CA ASP A 75 -24.87 15.45 22.45
C ASP A 75 -25.03 14.04 23.01
N ASN A 76 -23.94 13.48 23.55
CA ASN A 76 -23.94 12.18 24.24
C ASN A 76 -24.49 12.25 25.68
N LEU A 77 -24.92 13.42 26.16
CA LEU A 77 -25.55 13.60 27.48
C LEU A 77 -27.09 13.70 27.39
N ASN A 78 -27.65 13.47 26.20
CA ASN A 78 -29.08 13.50 25.96
C ASN A 78 -29.81 12.42 26.80
N ASN A 79 -31.09 12.63 27.12
CA ASN A 79 -31.82 11.70 27.98
C ASN A 79 -32.45 10.60 27.13
N PRO A 80 -32.46 9.34 27.60
CA PRO A 80 -33.19 8.28 26.93
C PRO A 80 -34.67 8.67 26.72
N ASN A 81 -35.18 8.48 25.51
CA ASN A 81 -36.55 8.79 25.07
C ASN A 81 -36.89 10.29 24.90
N ASP A 82 -35.90 11.16 24.75
CA ASP A 82 -36.13 12.57 24.39
C ASP A 82 -36.46 12.79 22.90
N GLY A 83 -36.52 11.70 22.12
CA GLY A 83 -36.80 11.73 20.68
C GLY A 83 -35.55 11.95 19.83
N LEU A 84 -34.39 12.11 20.45
CA LEU A 84 -33.09 12.09 19.81
C LEU A 84 -32.43 10.73 20.03
N THR A 85 -31.35 10.49 19.30
CA THR A 85 -30.52 9.31 19.41
C THR A 85 -29.08 9.77 19.27
N SER A 86 -28.31 9.67 20.35
CA SER A 86 -26.88 9.93 20.34
C SER A 86 -26.09 8.72 19.87
N PHE A 87 -24.81 8.93 19.57
CA PHE A 87 -23.92 7.84 19.20
C PHE A 87 -23.65 6.89 20.39
N LEU A 88 -23.62 7.43 21.61
CA LEU A 88 -23.58 6.61 22.82
C LEU A 88 -24.77 5.65 22.91
N GLU A 89 -26.00 6.16 22.73
CA GLU A 89 -27.21 5.32 22.76
C GLU A 89 -27.21 4.26 21.66
N ALA A 90 -26.79 4.63 20.44
CA ALA A 90 -26.66 3.69 19.32
C ALA A 90 -25.69 2.54 19.64
N LEU A 91 -24.60 2.81 20.36
CA LEU A 91 -23.63 1.79 20.76
C LEU A 91 -24.05 1.00 22.02
N GLN A 92 -24.96 1.52 22.85
CA GLN A 92 -25.45 0.77 24.02
C GLN A 92 -26.46 -0.32 23.64
N ASP A 93 -27.22 -0.13 22.57
CA ASP A 93 -28.26 -1.05 22.10
C ASP A 93 -27.84 -1.84 20.84
N GLN A 94 -26.56 -2.15 20.66
CA GLN A 94 -26.07 -2.86 19.48
C GLN A 94 -26.73 -4.24 19.28
N GLN A 95 -27.10 -4.54 18.03
CA GLN A 95 -27.54 -5.84 17.56
C GLN A 95 -26.69 -6.29 16.36
N GLU A 96 -26.68 -7.59 16.09
CA GLU A 96 -25.91 -8.15 14.98
C GLU A 96 -26.35 -7.51 13.65
N ASN A 97 -25.36 -7.11 12.85
CA ASN A 97 -25.54 -6.47 11.55
C ASN A 97 -26.17 -5.07 11.57
N ASP A 98 -26.24 -4.39 12.73
CA ASP A 98 -26.74 -3.01 12.77
C ASP A 98 -25.93 -2.08 11.85
N LEU A 99 -26.65 -1.22 11.13
CA LEU A 99 -26.10 -0.12 10.36
C LEU A 99 -26.34 1.18 11.13
N ILE A 100 -25.29 1.75 11.71
CA ILE A 100 -25.31 3.04 12.40
C ILE A 100 -25.02 4.15 11.39
N THR A 101 -25.99 5.04 11.23
CA THR A 101 -25.97 6.20 10.31
C THR A 101 -26.14 7.51 11.07
N PHE A 102 -25.91 8.63 10.42
CA PHE A 102 -25.93 9.97 11.00
C PHE A 102 -26.85 10.91 10.21
N SER A 103 -27.63 11.72 10.93
CA SER A 103 -28.47 12.78 10.39
C SER A 103 -28.62 13.90 11.42
N ILE A 104 -27.49 14.39 11.93
CA ILE A 104 -27.44 15.49 12.91
C ILE A 104 -27.73 16.81 12.19
N GLU A 105 -28.61 17.64 12.78
CA GLU A 105 -29.02 18.92 12.20
C GLU A 105 -27.84 19.91 12.08
N GLY A 106 -27.73 20.55 10.91
CA GLY A 106 -26.69 21.55 10.62
C GLY A 106 -25.66 21.08 9.59
N LEU A 107 -24.78 22.00 9.18
CA LEU A 107 -23.80 21.76 8.09
C LEU A 107 -22.58 20.94 8.52
N GLY A 108 -22.39 20.75 9.83
CA GLY A 108 -21.20 20.16 10.43
C GLY A 108 -19.91 20.97 10.18
N PRO A 109 -18.72 20.39 10.49
CA PRO A 109 -18.56 19.09 11.13
C PRO A 109 -19.19 19.06 12.53
N HIS A 110 -19.77 17.92 12.87
CA HIS A 110 -20.40 17.66 14.16
C HIS A 110 -19.39 16.95 15.04
N THR A 111 -19.00 17.62 16.13
CA THR A 111 -18.07 17.06 17.12
C THR A 111 -18.84 16.32 18.19
N LEU A 112 -18.64 15.01 18.25
CA LEU A 112 -19.19 14.10 19.23
C LEU A 112 -18.11 13.91 20.30
N VAL A 113 -18.21 14.72 21.35
CA VAL A 113 -17.28 14.62 22.49
C VAL A 113 -17.47 13.26 23.14
N THR A 114 -16.38 12.49 23.24
CA THR A 114 -16.41 11.17 23.86
C THR A 114 -16.94 11.27 25.30
N PRO A 115 -17.87 10.39 25.73
CA PRO A 115 -18.37 10.40 27.10
C PRO A 115 -17.25 10.19 28.13
N LEU A 116 -17.43 10.68 29.35
CA LEU A 116 -16.57 10.27 30.46
C LEU A 116 -16.80 8.78 30.75
N GLY A 117 -15.74 7.98 30.71
CA GLY A 117 -15.79 6.51 30.71
C GLY A 117 -15.82 5.89 29.31
N GLY A 118 -15.89 6.72 28.25
CA GLY A 118 -15.83 6.28 26.87
C GLY A 118 -17.14 5.75 26.29
N TYR A 119 -17.07 5.31 25.03
CA TYR A 119 -18.16 4.60 24.37
C TYR A 119 -18.16 3.10 24.76
N PRO A 120 -19.31 2.42 24.78
CA PRO A 120 -19.35 0.96 24.95
C PRO A 120 -18.53 0.24 23.88
N LEU A 121 -17.93 -0.90 24.23
CA LEU A 121 -17.25 -1.77 23.27
C LEU A 121 -18.23 -2.28 22.22
N ILE A 122 -17.77 -2.40 20.98
CA ILE A 122 -18.48 -3.06 19.90
C ILE A 122 -18.32 -4.57 20.07
N THR A 123 -19.41 -5.26 20.39
CA THR A 123 -19.39 -6.70 20.75
C THR A 123 -20.24 -7.57 19.83
N LYS A 124 -20.91 -6.97 18.84
CA LYS A 124 -21.76 -7.67 17.89
C LYS A 124 -21.10 -7.76 16.52
N PRO A 125 -21.22 -8.90 15.82
CA PRO A 125 -20.69 -9.03 14.47
C PRO A 125 -21.49 -8.21 13.45
N GLY A 126 -20.84 -7.87 12.34
CA GLY A 126 -21.48 -7.25 11.17
C GLY A 126 -21.86 -5.78 11.35
N ILE A 127 -21.46 -5.14 12.45
CA ILE A 127 -21.77 -3.72 12.70
C ILE A 127 -21.11 -2.85 11.63
N VAL A 128 -21.88 -1.94 11.04
CA VAL A 128 -21.35 -0.90 10.14
C VAL A 128 -21.62 0.46 10.76
N ILE A 129 -20.57 1.24 10.96
CA ILE A 129 -20.66 2.65 11.36
C ILE A 129 -20.31 3.50 10.15
N ASP A 130 -21.30 4.22 9.62
CA ASP A 130 -21.20 4.91 8.34
C ASP A 130 -21.31 6.43 8.48
N GLY A 131 -20.18 7.10 8.71
CA GLY A 131 -20.09 8.56 8.78
C GLY A 131 -20.46 9.28 7.48
N TYR A 132 -20.38 8.60 6.33
CA TYR A 132 -20.77 9.18 5.03
C TYR A 132 -22.27 9.36 4.86
N SER A 133 -23.07 8.74 5.73
CA SER A 133 -24.53 8.95 5.75
C SER A 133 -24.94 10.34 6.23
N GLN A 134 -24.07 11.07 6.94
CA GLN A 134 -24.35 12.43 7.40
C GLN A 134 -24.55 13.37 6.19
N PRO A 135 -25.66 14.15 6.14
CA PRO A 135 -25.87 15.16 5.12
C PRO A 135 -24.65 16.07 4.90
N GLY A 136 -24.20 16.15 3.64
CA GLY A 136 -23.05 16.93 3.21
C GLY A 136 -21.69 16.22 3.37
N ALA A 137 -21.66 15.00 3.88
CA ALA A 137 -20.48 14.15 3.81
C ALA A 137 -20.35 13.49 2.43
N SER A 138 -19.11 13.16 2.04
CA SER A 138 -18.85 12.39 0.81
C SER A 138 -17.58 11.57 0.94
N PRO A 139 -17.57 10.33 0.43
CA PRO A 139 -16.34 9.55 0.32
C PRO A 139 -15.37 10.22 -0.67
N ASN A 140 -14.09 9.85 -0.56
CA ASN A 140 -13.11 10.24 -1.56
C ASN A 140 -13.47 9.64 -2.93
N SER A 141 -13.21 10.40 -3.99
CA SER A 141 -13.45 9.98 -5.37
C SER A 141 -12.17 9.98 -6.23
N ASN A 142 -11.10 10.59 -5.74
CA ASN A 142 -9.82 10.61 -6.42
C ASN A 142 -9.10 9.25 -6.30
N PRO A 143 -8.29 8.85 -7.28
CA PRO A 143 -7.40 7.70 -7.12
C PRO A 143 -6.36 7.96 -6.01
N ILE A 144 -5.69 6.92 -5.53
CA ILE A 144 -4.71 7.03 -4.44
C ILE A 144 -3.56 8.02 -4.71
N LEU A 145 -3.25 8.29 -5.99
CA LEU A 145 -2.24 9.29 -6.39
C LEU A 145 -2.81 10.70 -6.67
N GLY A 146 -4.09 10.93 -6.37
CA GLY A 146 -4.83 12.15 -6.72
C GLY A 146 -5.10 13.13 -5.57
N GLY A 147 -4.62 12.85 -4.35
CA GLY A 147 -5.00 13.59 -3.14
C GLY A 147 -6.42 13.24 -2.65
N ASN A 148 -6.63 13.16 -1.34
CA ASN A 148 -7.92 12.85 -0.75
C ASN A 148 -8.88 14.05 -0.83
N ASN A 149 -10.08 13.84 -1.38
CA ASN A 149 -11.14 14.85 -1.47
C ASN A 149 -12.40 14.50 -0.65
N ALA A 150 -12.31 13.54 0.29
CA ALA A 150 -13.43 13.19 1.15
C ALA A 150 -13.88 14.41 1.97
N SER A 151 -15.19 14.53 2.17
CA SER A 151 -15.78 15.50 3.09
C SER A 151 -16.31 14.74 4.30
N LEU A 152 -15.57 14.77 5.41
CA LEU A 152 -16.01 14.15 6.65
C LEU A 152 -16.83 15.16 7.48
N LYS A 153 -17.92 14.68 8.09
CA LYS A 153 -18.83 15.52 8.87
C LYS A 153 -19.01 15.07 10.30
N ILE A 154 -18.51 13.90 10.69
CA ILE A 154 -18.58 13.37 12.04
C ILE A 154 -17.17 13.31 12.60
N VAL A 155 -16.97 13.91 13.78
CA VAL A 155 -15.71 13.92 14.51
C VAL A 155 -15.92 13.25 15.86
N LEU A 156 -15.17 12.19 16.15
CA LEU A 156 -15.08 11.60 17.48
C LEU A 156 -13.91 12.27 18.21
N ASP A 157 -14.21 12.97 19.30
CA ASP A 157 -13.25 13.85 19.96
C ASP A 157 -12.96 13.42 21.40
N SER A 158 -11.73 12.95 21.60
CA SER A 158 -11.13 12.55 22.87
C SER A 158 -9.93 13.44 23.26
N THR A 159 -9.85 14.66 22.72
CA THR A 159 -8.74 15.61 22.97
C THR A 159 -8.76 16.21 24.38
N SER A 160 -9.92 16.24 25.05
CA SER A 160 -10.06 16.85 26.37
C SER A 160 -9.40 15.99 27.47
N PRO A 161 -8.67 16.61 28.43
CA PRO A 161 -8.13 15.92 29.60
C PRO A 161 -9.16 15.74 30.72
N ASP A 162 -10.44 16.07 30.49
CA ASP A 162 -11.51 15.93 31.49
C ASP A 162 -11.53 14.52 32.11
N SER A 163 -11.70 14.49 33.44
CA SER A 163 -11.90 13.24 34.18
C SER A 163 -12.91 13.40 35.32
N THR A 164 -13.44 12.27 35.77
CA THR A 164 -14.25 12.17 36.99
C THR A 164 -13.78 11.00 37.85
N PRO A 165 -14.06 11.00 39.17
CA PRO A 165 -13.75 9.84 40.00
C PRO A 165 -14.41 8.57 39.46
N GLY A 166 -13.62 7.49 39.31
CA GLY A 166 -14.11 6.15 39.00
C GLY A 166 -13.87 5.18 40.17
N THR A 167 -14.27 3.93 40.00
CA THR A 167 -14.23 2.91 41.08
C THR A 167 -12.83 2.42 41.42
N GLU A 168 -11.95 2.35 40.43
CA GLU A 168 -10.54 1.95 40.58
C GLU A 168 -9.63 3.06 40.06
N PHE A 169 -9.91 3.54 38.86
CA PHE A 169 -9.20 4.64 38.21
C PHE A 169 -10.17 5.72 37.71
N PRO A 170 -9.71 6.94 37.42
CA PRO A 170 -10.56 7.99 36.88
C PRO A 170 -11.23 7.58 35.55
N ASN A 171 -12.49 8.01 35.38
CA ASN A 171 -13.17 7.97 34.10
C ASN A 171 -12.67 9.15 33.27
N VAL A 172 -12.09 8.87 32.10
CA VAL A 172 -11.59 9.86 31.15
C VAL A 172 -12.40 9.81 29.85
N ARG A 173 -12.10 10.70 28.89
CA ARG A 173 -12.76 10.81 27.58
C ARG A 173 -12.38 9.69 26.61
N SER A 174 -12.34 8.44 27.06
CA SER A 174 -12.01 7.26 26.27
C SER A 174 -12.37 5.99 27.06
N THR A 175 -12.53 4.87 26.35
CA THR A 175 -12.96 3.58 26.91
C THR A 175 -11.75 2.79 27.38
N ARG A 176 -11.73 2.38 28.65
CA ARG A 176 -10.65 1.57 29.21
C ARG A 176 -10.62 0.15 28.63
N LEU A 177 -9.41 -0.38 28.42
CA LEU A 177 -9.18 -1.73 27.88
C LEU A 177 -8.47 -2.63 28.91
N PRO A 178 -9.13 -3.03 30.01
CA PRO A 178 -8.54 -3.87 31.05
C PRO A 178 -8.52 -5.35 30.64
N PHE A 179 -7.98 -5.65 29.46
CA PHE A 179 -7.97 -6.99 28.86
C PHE A 179 -6.54 -7.44 28.58
N PRO A 180 -6.22 -8.74 28.65
CA PRO A 180 -4.94 -9.26 28.19
C PRO A 180 -4.51 -8.74 26.82
N GLY A 181 -3.21 -8.47 26.66
CA GLY A 181 -2.67 -7.75 25.50
C GLY A 181 -2.76 -6.23 25.64
N TYR A 182 -3.69 -5.76 26.48
CA TYR A 182 -3.82 -4.39 26.93
C TYR A 182 -3.60 -4.26 28.45
N GLY A 183 -3.70 -3.05 28.97
CA GLY A 183 -3.61 -2.75 30.39
C GLY A 183 -4.55 -1.64 30.84
N ASN A 184 -4.61 -1.41 32.16
CA ASN A 184 -5.35 -0.28 32.71
C ASN A 184 -4.84 1.06 32.18
N ASN A 185 -3.60 1.14 31.76
CA ASN A 185 -2.97 2.31 31.19
C ASN A 185 -3.29 2.55 29.71
N GLN A 186 -4.25 1.82 29.13
CA GLN A 186 -4.59 1.89 27.71
C GLN A 186 -6.10 1.96 27.48
N ASN A 187 -6.50 2.88 26.61
CA ASN A 187 -7.88 3.17 26.26
C ASN A 187 -8.06 3.27 24.74
N ALA A 188 -9.30 3.19 24.27
CA ALA A 188 -9.68 3.50 22.89
C ALA A 188 -10.82 4.51 22.82
N ILE A 189 -10.90 5.25 21.71
CA ILE A 189 -12.11 6.01 21.35
C ILE A 189 -13.20 4.99 20.99
N LEU A 190 -12.89 4.03 20.11
CA LEU A 190 -13.75 2.89 19.81
C LEU A 190 -12.98 1.57 19.97
N GLY A 191 -13.49 0.69 20.85
CA GLY A 191 -12.96 -0.66 21.02
C GLY A 191 -13.90 -1.70 20.42
N ILE A 192 -13.35 -2.68 19.70
CA ILE A 192 -14.05 -3.83 19.15
C ILE A 192 -13.61 -5.04 19.95
N TYR A 193 -14.54 -5.78 20.55
CA TYR A 193 -14.23 -6.88 21.46
C TYR A 193 -14.89 -8.17 20.97
N ALA A 194 -14.06 -9.14 20.59
CA ALA A 194 -14.47 -10.46 20.12
C ALA A 194 -15.58 -10.44 19.04
N ALA A 195 -15.61 -9.38 18.22
CA ALA A 195 -16.62 -9.17 17.18
C ALA A 195 -15.99 -9.32 15.78
N THR A 196 -16.79 -9.75 14.81
CA THR A 196 -16.30 -10.01 13.44
C THR A 196 -17.03 -9.18 12.40
N ASN A 197 -16.38 -8.91 11.26
CA ASN A 197 -16.97 -8.18 10.14
C ASN A 197 -17.48 -6.78 10.51
N VAL A 198 -16.81 -6.09 11.44
CA VAL A 198 -17.15 -4.72 11.81
C VAL A 198 -16.52 -3.75 10.81
N THR A 199 -17.30 -2.84 10.24
CA THR A 199 -16.80 -1.81 9.32
C THR A 199 -16.99 -0.42 9.92
N ILE A 200 -15.93 0.37 9.94
CA ILE A 200 -15.95 1.74 10.44
C ILE A 200 -15.47 2.65 9.32
N ARG A 201 -16.31 3.60 8.89
CA ARG A 201 -16.00 4.48 7.77
C ARG A 201 -16.50 5.91 7.88
N GLY A 202 -15.80 6.82 7.20
CA GLY A 202 -16.20 8.21 7.03
C GLY A 202 -16.16 9.04 8.31
N LEU A 203 -15.33 8.67 9.29
CA LEU A 203 -15.18 9.36 10.57
C LEU A 203 -13.82 10.04 10.68
N SER A 204 -13.80 11.19 11.35
CA SER A 204 -12.56 11.83 11.84
C SER A 204 -12.39 11.49 13.32
N PHE A 205 -11.19 11.06 13.71
CA PHE A 205 -10.84 10.75 15.10
C PHE A 205 -9.79 11.74 15.58
N LEU A 206 -10.07 12.41 16.70
CA LEU A 206 -9.13 13.32 17.36
C LEU A 206 -8.86 12.82 18.77
N GLY A 207 -7.58 12.64 19.09
CA GLY A 207 -7.13 12.25 20.42
C GLY A 207 -6.17 13.27 21.01
N ARG A 208 -5.40 12.84 21.99
CA ARG A 208 -4.26 13.58 22.52
C ARG A 208 -3.17 12.60 22.91
N TYR A 209 -1.94 13.10 23.02
CA TYR A 209 -0.89 12.37 23.73
C TYR A 209 -1.23 12.37 25.23
N ALA A 210 -1.11 11.20 25.83
CA ALA A 210 -1.39 10.92 27.23
C ALA A 210 -0.18 10.22 27.83
N ALA A 211 0.00 10.31 29.15
CA ALA A 211 1.17 9.76 29.82
C ALA A 211 1.29 8.23 29.72
N GLY A 212 0.20 7.53 29.40
CA GLY A 212 0.15 6.07 29.37
C GLY A 212 0.29 5.46 30.76
N THR A 213 -0.32 6.10 31.76
CA THR A 213 -0.47 5.57 33.13
C THR A 213 -1.92 5.17 33.38
N ASP A 214 -2.21 4.51 34.50
CA ASP A 214 -3.59 4.13 34.82
C ASP A 214 -4.51 5.35 35.04
N GLU A 215 -3.95 6.48 35.50
CA GLU A 215 -4.64 7.76 35.68
C GLU A 215 -4.80 8.56 34.39
N ASP A 216 -3.82 8.49 33.49
CA ASP A 216 -3.84 9.15 32.18
C ASP A 216 -3.48 8.16 31.06
N PRO A 217 -4.40 7.26 30.71
CA PRO A 217 -4.12 6.14 29.83
C PRO A 217 -3.86 6.58 28.39
N ALA A 218 -3.00 5.85 27.70
CA ALA A 218 -2.78 5.96 26.26
C ALA A 218 -4.11 5.83 25.52
N ILE A 219 -4.29 6.60 24.44
CA ILE A 219 -5.55 6.61 23.68
C ILE A 219 -5.29 6.06 22.28
N TYR A 220 -6.06 5.06 21.87
CA TYR A 220 -6.11 4.56 20.50
C TYR A 220 -7.36 5.09 19.81
N CYS A 221 -7.29 5.47 18.52
CA CYS A 221 -8.52 5.81 17.80
C CYS A 221 -9.43 4.56 17.70
N LEU A 222 -8.82 3.42 17.36
CA LEU A 222 -9.48 2.13 17.23
C LEU A 222 -8.67 1.03 17.92
N ALA A 223 -9.33 0.11 18.63
CA ALA A 223 -8.68 -1.06 19.22
C ALA A 223 -9.43 -2.37 18.91
N LEU A 224 -8.71 -3.40 18.46
CA LEU A 224 -9.20 -4.76 18.28
C LEU A 224 -8.80 -5.63 19.47
N VAL A 225 -9.79 -6.13 20.20
CA VAL A 225 -9.58 -6.87 21.44
C VAL A 225 -10.13 -8.30 21.30
N ASN A 226 -9.39 -9.25 21.86
CA ASN A 226 -9.82 -10.63 22.06
C ASN A 226 -10.39 -11.31 20.79
N GLY A 227 -9.63 -11.34 19.70
CA GLY A 227 -10.02 -12.05 18.49
C GLY A 227 -11.11 -11.36 17.69
N SER A 228 -10.96 -10.05 17.47
CA SER A 228 -11.85 -9.31 16.58
C SER A 228 -11.38 -9.49 15.12
N LYS A 229 -12.23 -10.08 14.27
CA LYS A 229 -11.80 -10.62 12.96
C LYS A 229 -12.43 -9.93 11.77
N ASN A 230 -11.73 -9.86 10.66
CA ASN A 230 -12.23 -9.30 9.39
C ASN A 230 -12.83 -7.89 9.54
N CYS A 231 -12.25 -7.09 10.43
CA CYS A 231 -12.69 -5.72 10.63
C CYS A 231 -12.14 -4.84 9.51
N LYS A 232 -12.88 -3.79 9.16
CA LYS A 232 -12.52 -2.86 8.09
C LYS A 232 -12.49 -1.42 8.61
N VAL A 233 -11.36 -0.75 8.41
CA VAL A 233 -11.14 0.66 8.73
C VAL A 233 -10.96 1.39 7.41
N GLN A 234 -11.99 2.09 6.94
CA GLN A 234 -12.06 2.58 5.56
C GLN A 234 -12.48 4.05 5.49
N GLY A 235 -11.78 4.89 4.75
CA GLY A 235 -12.20 6.27 4.49
C GLY A 235 -12.17 7.18 5.72
N ASN A 236 -11.44 6.80 6.76
CA ASN A 236 -11.34 7.54 8.02
C ASN A 236 -10.14 8.47 8.05
N TRP A 237 -10.24 9.53 8.86
CA TRP A 237 -9.13 10.43 9.16
C TRP A 237 -8.73 10.26 10.62
N LEU A 238 -7.64 9.52 10.87
CA LEU A 238 -7.14 9.21 12.21
C LEU A 238 -6.07 10.23 12.62
N GLY A 239 -6.39 11.08 13.59
CA GLY A 239 -5.54 12.19 14.04
C GLY A 239 -5.61 13.45 13.18
N PHE A 240 -6.60 13.56 12.29
CA PHE A 240 -6.85 14.73 11.46
C PHE A 240 -8.28 15.23 11.60
N ALA A 241 -8.44 16.54 11.81
CA ALA A 241 -9.76 17.16 11.76
C ALA A 241 -10.23 17.30 10.30
N PRO A 242 -11.55 17.36 10.03
CA PRO A 242 -12.10 17.45 8.67
C PRO A 242 -11.69 18.71 7.87
N ASN A 243 -11.00 19.67 8.49
CA ASN A 243 -10.45 20.84 7.80
C ASN A 243 -9.15 20.54 7.02
N GLY A 244 -8.57 19.34 7.18
CA GLY A 244 -7.34 18.91 6.51
C GLY A 244 -6.06 19.56 7.06
N ALA A 245 -6.19 20.41 8.09
CA ALA A 245 -5.15 21.29 8.60
C ALA A 245 -4.80 21.03 10.08
N THR A 246 -5.77 20.62 10.90
CA THR A 246 -5.54 20.37 12.32
C THR A 246 -5.15 18.91 12.54
N VAL A 247 -3.97 18.69 13.12
CA VAL A 247 -3.47 17.37 13.54
C VAL A 247 -3.66 17.26 15.05
N GLN A 248 -4.30 16.18 15.50
CA GLN A 248 -4.50 15.84 16.92
C GLN A 248 -4.40 14.31 17.07
N GLY A 249 -3.17 13.81 17.06
CA GLY A 249 -2.90 12.39 17.15
C GLY A 249 -2.97 11.84 18.56
N SER A 250 -2.67 10.56 18.69
CA SER A 250 -2.81 9.78 19.92
C SER A 250 -1.74 8.69 20.00
N ALA A 251 -1.90 7.71 20.88
CA ALA A 251 -0.93 6.61 21.00
C ALA A 251 -0.96 5.69 19.78
N ALA A 252 -2.15 5.45 19.19
CA ALA A 252 -2.23 4.75 17.91
C ALA A 252 -3.46 5.11 17.07
N GLY A 253 -3.30 5.03 15.75
CA GLY A 253 -4.45 5.06 14.83
C GLY A 253 -5.29 3.80 15.00
N VAL A 254 -4.67 2.63 14.83
CA VAL A 254 -5.32 1.33 15.09
C VAL A 254 -4.40 0.47 15.94
N ALA A 255 -4.94 -0.09 17.02
CA ALA A 255 -4.25 -1.04 17.88
C ALA A 255 -4.92 -2.42 17.84
N GLY A 256 -4.15 -3.50 17.96
CA GLY A 256 -4.70 -4.85 17.98
C GLY A 256 -3.72 -5.85 18.54
N PHE A 257 -3.73 -6.07 19.85
CA PHE A 257 -2.74 -6.92 20.52
C PHE A 257 -3.27 -8.33 20.81
N ARG A 258 -2.36 -9.29 20.99
CA ARG A 258 -2.67 -10.67 21.35
C ARG A 258 -3.34 -10.74 22.71
N HIS A 259 -4.49 -11.39 22.77
CA HIS A 259 -5.17 -11.70 24.03
C HIS A 259 -4.65 -13.02 24.59
N ARG A 260 -3.95 -12.98 25.73
CA ARG A 260 -3.33 -14.15 26.38
C ARG A 260 -4.02 -14.49 27.70
N GLU A 261 -4.52 -15.71 27.83
CA GLU A 261 -5.10 -16.22 29.07
C GLU A 261 -4.36 -17.46 29.57
N VAL A 262 -4.40 -17.67 30.89
CA VAL A 262 -3.93 -18.91 31.52
C VAL A 262 -5.15 -19.73 31.91
N VAL A 263 -5.37 -20.85 31.24
CA VAL A 263 -6.49 -21.77 31.48
C VAL A 263 -5.95 -23.05 32.11
N GLY A 264 -6.02 -23.13 33.44
CA GLY A 264 -5.35 -24.20 34.18
C GLY A 264 -3.83 -24.03 34.14
N GLU A 265 -3.11 -24.97 33.51
CA GLU A 265 -1.65 -24.90 33.29
C GLU A 265 -1.29 -24.49 31.86
N GLU A 266 -2.29 -24.29 30.98
CA GLU A 266 -2.06 -23.95 29.57
C GLU A 266 -2.15 -22.45 29.32
N ILE A 267 -1.27 -21.95 28.46
CA ILE A 267 -1.33 -20.58 27.92
C ILE A 267 -2.11 -20.63 26.61
N VAL A 268 -3.20 -19.87 26.52
CA VAL A 268 -4.04 -19.76 25.33
C VAL A 268 -3.90 -18.35 24.77
N ASP A 269 -3.43 -18.27 23.52
CA ASP A 269 -3.29 -17.01 22.78
C ASP A 269 -4.42 -16.89 21.75
N THR A 270 -5.16 -15.78 21.80
CA THR A 270 -6.21 -15.42 20.85
C THR A 270 -5.80 -14.16 20.09
N TYR A 271 -5.82 -14.26 18.76
CA TYR A 271 -5.44 -13.19 17.84
C TYR A 271 -6.67 -12.67 17.11
N SER A 272 -6.74 -11.35 16.98
CA SER A 272 -7.49 -10.72 15.89
C SER A 272 -6.85 -11.14 14.56
N ASP A 273 -7.59 -11.12 13.44
CA ASP A 273 -7.05 -11.48 12.12
C ASP A 273 -7.84 -10.81 10.99
N GLY A 274 -7.26 -10.78 9.79
CA GLY A 274 -7.95 -10.31 8.58
C GLY A 274 -8.33 -8.83 8.60
N LEU A 275 -7.64 -8.01 9.40
CA LEU A 275 -7.88 -6.57 9.46
C LEU A 275 -7.55 -5.93 8.10
N VAL A 276 -8.49 -5.16 7.57
CA VAL A 276 -8.27 -4.29 6.41
C VAL A 276 -8.21 -2.84 6.89
N VAL A 277 -7.09 -2.18 6.62
CA VAL A 277 -6.92 -0.74 6.78
C VAL A 277 -6.78 -0.13 5.40
N GLY A 278 -7.85 0.53 4.96
CA GLY A 278 -7.97 1.18 3.66
C GLY A 278 -8.80 0.34 2.69
N THR A 279 -8.42 0.24 1.43
CA THR A 279 -9.24 -0.44 0.43
C THR A 279 -9.27 -1.94 0.60
N ASP A 280 -10.44 -2.56 0.50
CA ASP A 280 -10.55 -4.02 0.55
C ASP A 280 -10.37 -4.70 -0.81
N SER A 281 -10.23 -3.90 -1.87
CA SER A 281 -10.02 -4.32 -3.25
C SER A 281 -11.12 -5.23 -3.78
N ASP A 282 -12.36 -5.03 -3.33
CA ASP A 282 -13.51 -5.75 -3.87
C ASP A 282 -13.97 -5.21 -5.24
N GLY A 283 -13.36 -4.10 -5.69
CA GLY A 283 -13.66 -3.44 -6.96
C GLY A 283 -14.84 -2.46 -6.90
N VAL A 284 -15.39 -2.20 -5.71
CA VAL A 284 -16.58 -1.38 -5.49
C VAL A 284 -16.28 -0.23 -4.53
N GLY A 285 -16.06 0.95 -5.09
CA GLY A 285 -15.96 2.18 -4.30
C GLY A 285 -14.64 2.33 -3.55
N ASP A 286 -13.61 1.59 -3.96
CA ASP A 286 -12.27 1.54 -3.38
C ASP A 286 -11.63 2.91 -3.13
N ASN A 287 -11.81 3.87 -4.06
CA ASN A 287 -11.33 5.24 -3.90
C ASN A 287 -11.87 5.88 -2.59
N GLY A 288 -13.09 5.53 -2.20
CA GLY A 288 -13.76 6.04 -1.00
C GLY A 288 -13.26 5.44 0.30
N GLU A 289 -12.48 4.36 0.24
CA GLU A 289 -11.99 3.60 1.40
C GLU A 289 -10.64 4.09 1.91
N PHE A 290 -10.08 5.08 1.22
CA PHE A 290 -8.78 5.66 1.47
C PHE A 290 -8.69 6.38 2.84
N ASN A 291 -7.83 5.90 3.76
CA ASN A 291 -7.61 6.56 5.06
C ASN A 291 -6.46 7.58 5.04
N LEU A 292 -6.54 8.55 5.96
CA LEU A 292 -5.39 9.34 6.40
C LEU A 292 -5.07 9.05 7.85
N ILE A 293 -3.81 8.75 8.14
CA ILE A 293 -3.31 8.42 9.48
C ILE A 293 -2.19 9.40 9.80
N ALA A 294 -2.34 10.20 10.86
CA ALA A 294 -1.41 11.27 11.14
C ALA A 294 -1.23 11.59 12.61
N GLY A 295 0.00 12.02 12.93
CA GLY A 295 0.37 12.50 14.27
C GLY A 295 0.33 11.42 15.34
N GLN A 296 0.26 10.15 14.99
CA GLN A 296 0.23 9.08 15.99
C GLN A 296 1.64 8.83 16.52
N HIS A 297 1.75 8.32 17.75
CA HIS A 297 2.96 7.63 18.21
C HIS A 297 3.22 6.43 17.29
N ILE A 298 2.23 5.54 17.13
CA ILE A 298 2.26 4.45 16.16
C ILE A 298 1.06 4.53 15.22
N GLY A 299 1.25 4.59 13.91
CA GLY A 299 0.14 4.56 12.95
C GLY A 299 -0.74 3.32 13.15
N LEU A 300 -0.13 2.14 13.05
CA LEU A 300 -0.73 0.84 13.29
C LEU A 300 0.11 0.03 14.29
N ALA A 301 -0.43 -0.27 15.48
CA ALA A 301 0.24 -1.02 16.55
C ALA A 301 -0.42 -2.39 16.72
N LEU A 302 0.13 -3.42 16.08
CA LEU A 302 -0.60 -4.67 15.84
C LEU A 302 0.17 -5.91 16.32
N GLU A 303 -0.60 -6.98 16.56
CA GLU A 303 -0.16 -8.36 16.69
C GLU A 303 -1.20 -9.28 16.04
N LEU A 304 -1.25 -9.32 14.70
CA LEU A 304 -2.25 -10.12 13.97
C LEU A 304 -1.82 -10.59 12.56
N PRO A 305 -2.29 -11.77 12.10
CA PRO A 305 -2.02 -12.28 10.76
C PRO A 305 -3.03 -11.75 9.73
N PHE A 306 -2.68 -11.94 8.45
CA PHE A 306 -3.52 -11.57 7.31
C PHE A 306 -3.94 -10.09 7.31
N LEU A 307 -3.05 -9.22 7.79
CA LEU A 307 -3.24 -7.78 7.73
C LEU A 307 -3.20 -7.31 6.27
N ARG A 308 -4.17 -6.48 5.86
CA ARG A 308 -4.10 -5.73 4.60
C ARG A 308 -4.04 -4.23 4.92
N VAL A 309 -2.93 -3.60 4.54
CA VAL A 309 -2.76 -2.14 4.60
C VAL A 309 -2.65 -1.63 3.17
N THR A 310 -3.73 -1.09 2.65
CA THR A 310 -3.91 -0.83 1.22
C THR A 310 -4.63 0.48 1.02
N GLY A 311 -4.11 1.42 0.23
CA GLY A 311 -4.77 2.71 0.02
C GLY A 311 -4.79 3.57 1.28
N ASN A 312 -3.64 4.06 1.74
CA ASN A 312 -3.52 4.94 2.92
C ASN A 312 -2.40 5.99 2.77
N TYR A 313 -2.56 7.13 3.46
CA TYR A 313 -1.49 8.10 3.69
C TYR A 313 -1.08 8.10 5.16
N PHE A 314 0.23 8.02 5.40
CA PHE A 314 0.83 8.06 6.73
C PHE A 314 1.63 9.33 6.92
N ASN A 315 1.17 10.23 7.79
CA ASN A 315 1.78 11.52 8.10
C ASN A 315 1.93 12.47 6.88
N LEU A 316 0.91 12.47 6.00
CA LEU A 316 0.74 13.44 4.92
C LEU A 316 -0.59 14.19 5.07
N ARG A 317 -0.63 15.42 4.54
CA ARG A 317 -1.88 16.18 4.35
C ARG A 317 -2.76 15.52 3.28
N PRO A 318 -4.07 15.87 3.22
CA PRO A 318 -4.97 15.39 2.18
C PRO A 318 -4.49 15.59 0.74
N ASP A 319 -3.66 16.58 0.45
CA ASP A 319 -3.11 16.78 -0.90
C ASP A 319 -2.16 15.66 -1.39
N GLY A 320 -1.66 14.80 -0.48
CA GLY A 320 -0.72 13.72 -0.78
C GLY A 320 0.69 14.18 -1.13
N ARG A 321 1.03 15.46 -0.94
CA ARG A 321 2.32 16.06 -1.29
C ARG A 321 2.97 16.80 -0.12
N THR A 322 2.15 17.32 0.78
CA THR A 322 2.61 18.04 1.96
C THR A 322 2.77 17.06 3.11
N PHE A 323 4.01 16.74 3.45
CA PHE A 323 4.36 15.91 4.60
C PHE A 323 4.24 16.66 5.92
N LEU A 324 3.88 15.94 6.99
CA LEU A 324 4.03 16.43 8.37
C LEU A 324 5.51 16.35 8.80
N ASN A 325 5.93 17.21 9.73
CA ASN A 325 7.26 17.12 10.31
C ASN A 325 7.26 16.08 11.43
N VAL A 326 7.87 14.91 11.19
CA VAL A 326 7.91 13.82 12.16
C VAL A 326 8.72 14.15 13.41
N ASN A 327 9.69 15.07 13.30
CA ASN A 327 10.44 15.55 14.46
C ASN A 327 9.56 16.38 15.40
N GLU A 328 8.66 17.22 14.86
CA GLU A 328 7.71 18.00 15.68
C GLU A 328 6.70 17.09 16.37
N ILE A 329 6.28 16.00 15.71
CA ILE A 329 5.41 14.98 16.31
C ILE A 329 6.15 14.29 17.48
N HIS A 330 7.39 13.86 17.26
CA HIS A 330 8.25 13.26 18.27
C HIS A 330 8.44 14.19 19.49
N GLU A 331 8.78 15.46 19.25
CA GLU A 331 8.93 16.46 20.31
C GLU A 331 7.64 16.67 21.11
N ALA A 332 6.48 16.66 20.44
CA ALA A 332 5.19 16.79 21.11
C ALA A 332 4.84 15.56 21.98
N LEU A 333 5.21 14.35 21.55
CA LEU A 333 5.09 13.13 22.36
C LEU A 333 5.97 13.18 23.61
N VAL A 334 7.24 13.57 23.44
CA VAL A 334 8.19 13.76 24.55
C VAL A 334 7.66 14.81 25.53
N ALA A 335 7.18 15.95 25.03
CA ALA A 335 6.65 17.04 25.86
C ALA A 335 5.39 16.63 26.63
N ALA A 336 4.57 15.72 26.08
CA ALA A 336 3.41 15.15 26.76
C ALA A 336 3.77 14.07 27.79
N GLY A 337 5.02 13.60 27.83
CA GLY A 337 5.44 12.51 28.71
C GLY A 337 4.78 11.18 28.36
N ALA A 338 4.53 10.92 27.08
CA ALA A 338 3.90 9.69 26.62
C ALA A 338 4.73 8.42 26.95
N ASP A 339 4.06 7.30 27.20
CA ASP A 339 4.62 5.95 27.46
C ASP A 339 5.37 5.33 26.25
N GLY A 340 5.55 6.14 25.21
CA GLY A 340 6.40 5.89 24.07
C GLY A 340 6.56 7.20 23.29
N THR A 341 7.77 7.43 22.78
CA THR A 341 8.10 8.70 22.12
C THR A 341 8.46 8.53 20.65
N SER A 342 8.41 7.33 20.08
CA SER A 342 8.68 7.12 18.65
C SER A 342 7.58 7.71 17.76
N VAL A 343 7.88 7.86 16.47
CA VAL A 343 6.87 8.18 15.46
C VAL A 343 6.96 7.12 14.40
N GLU A 344 5.99 6.23 14.37
CA GLU A 344 6.04 4.99 13.60
C GLU A 344 4.88 4.91 12.62
N ASN A 345 5.09 4.25 11.48
CA ASN A 345 4.01 3.99 10.55
C ASN A 345 3.29 2.68 10.89
N ILE A 346 4.03 1.56 10.98
CA ILE A 346 3.47 0.22 11.17
C ILE A 346 4.40 -0.62 12.06
N GLU A 347 3.82 -1.16 13.13
CA GLU A 347 4.34 -2.29 13.88
C GLU A 347 3.36 -3.45 13.85
N ASN A 348 3.86 -4.65 13.56
CA ASN A 348 3.07 -5.87 13.69
C ASN A 348 3.90 -7.01 14.30
N GLY A 349 3.38 -7.71 15.30
CA GLY A 349 4.11 -8.78 15.96
C GLY A 349 3.34 -10.03 16.36
N ARG A 350 4.05 -10.92 17.04
CA ARG A 350 3.72 -12.31 17.40
C ARG A 350 3.34 -13.20 16.21
N LEU A 351 2.14 -13.04 15.67
CA LEU A 351 1.60 -13.86 14.60
C LEU A 351 1.19 -12.92 13.48
N THR A 352 2.02 -12.80 12.43
CA THR A 352 1.78 -11.77 11.39
C THR A 352 1.77 -12.31 9.97
N GLY A 353 1.91 -13.63 9.82
CA GLY A 353 2.03 -14.25 8.52
C GLY A 353 0.87 -13.94 7.58
N GLY A 354 1.18 -13.88 6.29
CA GLY A 354 0.19 -13.62 5.23
C GLY A 354 -0.23 -12.15 5.09
N SER A 355 0.56 -11.21 5.64
CA SER A 355 0.25 -9.78 5.57
C SER A 355 0.64 -9.16 4.22
N VAL A 356 -0.16 -8.18 3.78
CA VAL A 356 0.06 -7.40 2.55
C VAL A 356 0.05 -5.91 2.88
N ILE A 357 1.16 -5.24 2.56
CA ILE A 357 1.32 -3.79 2.68
C ILE A 357 1.45 -3.21 1.26
N GLY A 358 0.37 -2.64 0.74
CA GLY A 358 0.29 -2.09 -0.61
C GLY A 358 -0.29 -3.06 -1.63
N VAL A 359 0.17 -3.00 -2.87
CA VAL A 359 -0.42 -3.69 -4.01
C VAL A 359 -0.36 -5.21 -3.85
N SER A 360 -1.50 -5.88 -3.93
CA SER A 360 -1.61 -7.33 -3.81
C SER A 360 -1.31 -8.06 -5.12
N GLY A 361 -1.54 -7.41 -6.26
CA GLY A 361 -1.19 -7.94 -7.59
C GLY A 361 -2.23 -8.92 -8.15
N ASP A 362 -3.46 -8.90 -7.62
CA ASP A 362 -4.50 -9.86 -8.02
C ASP A 362 -5.33 -9.41 -9.24
N GLY A 363 -4.99 -8.26 -9.82
CA GLY A 363 -5.64 -7.68 -10.99
C GLY A 363 -6.90 -6.89 -10.66
N ILE A 364 -7.29 -6.79 -9.38
CA ILE A 364 -8.49 -6.09 -8.92
C ILE A 364 -8.07 -4.84 -8.15
N ASN A 365 -8.38 -3.67 -8.69
CA ASN A 365 -8.16 -2.39 -8.02
C ASN A 365 -6.71 -2.09 -7.57
N ASP A 366 -5.71 -2.87 -8.00
CA ASP A 366 -4.29 -2.71 -7.66
C ASP A 366 -3.78 -1.26 -7.74
N SER A 367 -4.31 -0.47 -8.68
CA SER A 367 -3.93 0.94 -8.83
C SER A 367 -4.19 1.82 -7.59
N ASN A 368 -5.13 1.43 -6.72
CA ASN A 368 -5.52 2.17 -5.51
C ASN A 368 -5.03 1.54 -4.21
N GLU A 369 -4.38 0.37 -4.27
CA GLU A 369 -3.91 -0.34 -3.07
C GLU A 369 -2.64 0.26 -2.47
N ARG A 370 -1.97 1.16 -3.18
CA ARG A 370 -0.70 1.77 -2.74
C ARG A 370 -0.85 2.51 -1.41
N ASN A 371 0.23 2.58 -0.64
CA ASN A 371 0.32 3.52 0.48
C ASN A 371 1.38 4.59 0.19
N VAL A 372 1.21 5.76 0.81
CA VAL A 372 2.19 6.84 0.79
C VAL A 372 2.66 7.12 2.21
N PHE A 373 3.95 6.91 2.43
CA PHE A 373 4.59 6.98 3.74
C PHE A 373 5.53 8.18 3.84
N ASN A 374 5.35 8.96 4.90
CA ASN A 374 6.42 9.77 5.45
C ASN A 374 7.50 8.88 6.10
N TYR A 375 8.61 9.47 6.50
CA TYR A 375 9.59 8.80 7.36
C TYR A 375 9.03 8.54 8.77
N ALA A 376 9.84 7.90 9.60
CA ALA A 376 9.59 7.59 11.00
C ALA A 376 10.69 8.18 11.88
N VAL A 377 10.41 8.40 13.15
CA VAL A 377 11.42 8.55 14.21
C VAL A 377 11.45 7.22 14.96
N TYR A 378 12.07 6.23 14.33
CA TYR A 378 12.14 4.85 14.77
C TYR A 378 13.19 4.08 13.98
N THR A 379 13.42 2.80 14.31
CA THR A 379 14.43 1.95 13.66
C THR A 379 14.05 1.53 12.24
N SER A 380 12.76 1.54 11.89
CA SER A 380 12.30 1.20 10.54
C SER A 380 10.98 1.89 10.17
N LEU A 381 10.68 1.99 8.87
CA LEU A 381 9.38 2.51 8.40
C LEU A 381 8.27 1.47 8.57
N ILE A 382 8.59 0.18 8.44
CA ILE A 382 7.70 -0.95 8.69
C ILE A 382 8.45 -1.95 9.55
N HIS A 383 7.89 -2.31 10.70
CA HIS A 383 8.53 -3.23 11.64
C HIS A 383 7.67 -4.46 11.90
N PHE A 384 8.23 -5.63 11.65
CA PHE A 384 7.69 -6.90 12.10
C PHE A 384 8.61 -7.53 13.16
N TYR A 385 8.32 -7.31 14.44
CA TYR A 385 9.17 -7.71 15.58
C TYR A 385 9.00 -9.18 16.00
N SER A 386 8.62 -10.06 15.07
CA SER A 386 8.46 -11.52 15.26
C SER A 386 8.09 -12.19 13.93
N ASN A 387 7.47 -13.39 13.96
CA ASN A 387 7.04 -14.14 12.77
C ASN A 387 6.40 -13.22 11.73
N ALA A 388 6.96 -13.19 10.52
CA ALA A 388 6.48 -12.47 9.35
C ALA A 388 6.61 -13.33 8.08
N GLU A 389 6.04 -14.53 8.13
CA GLU A 389 6.07 -15.46 7.00
C GLU A 389 5.11 -15.02 5.88
N ASN A 390 5.54 -15.11 4.63
CA ASN A 390 4.76 -14.69 3.47
C ASN A 390 4.30 -13.23 3.59
N LEU A 391 5.24 -12.32 3.81
CA LEU A 391 4.96 -10.89 3.78
C LEU A 391 5.07 -10.36 2.35
N ARG A 392 4.16 -9.46 1.97
CA ARG A 392 4.25 -8.68 0.73
C ARG A 392 4.29 -7.19 1.04
N VAL A 393 5.26 -6.48 0.47
CA VAL A 393 5.39 -5.02 0.54
C VAL A 393 5.62 -4.49 -0.88
N SER A 394 4.58 -3.94 -1.51
CA SER A 394 4.59 -3.62 -2.94
C SER A 394 3.81 -2.37 -3.31
N GLY A 395 4.28 -1.68 -4.35
CA GLY A 395 3.64 -0.52 -4.97
C GLY A 395 3.59 0.73 -4.10
N ASN A 396 4.25 0.73 -2.94
CA ASN A 396 4.20 1.83 -1.99
C ASN A 396 5.18 2.96 -2.35
N TYR A 397 4.88 4.15 -1.86
CA TYR A 397 5.68 5.36 -1.99
C TYR A 397 6.26 5.68 -0.61
N PHE A 398 7.59 5.70 -0.49
CA PHE A 398 8.29 6.00 0.76
C PHE A 398 9.12 7.26 0.60
N GLY A 399 8.92 8.24 1.50
CA GLY A 399 9.67 9.50 1.50
C GLY A 399 9.32 10.45 0.35
N VAL A 400 8.32 10.10 -0.46
CA VAL A 400 7.91 10.86 -1.64
C VAL A 400 6.39 10.88 -1.79
N GLY A 401 5.86 12.03 -2.18
CA GLY A 401 4.43 12.27 -2.33
C GLY A 401 3.86 11.63 -3.59
N VAL A 402 2.55 11.76 -3.75
CA VAL A 402 1.80 11.15 -4.87
C VAL A 402 2.21 11.60 -6.26
N ASP A 403 2.90 12.74 -6.36
CA ASP A 403 3.46 13.25 -7.60
C ASP A 403 4.81 12.60 -7.98
N GLY A 404 5.35 11.74 -7.11
CA GLY A 404 6.63 11.08 -7.30
C GLY A 404 7.84 12.02 -7.18
N VAL A 405 7.65 13.27 -6.73
CA VAL A 405 8.73 14.28 -6.68
C VAL A 405 8.76 15.13 -5.41
N SER A 406 7.64 15.34 -4.73
CA SER A 406 7.59 16.06 -3.46
C SER A 406 8.20 15.16 -2.37
N THR A 407 9.26 15.58 -1.69
CA THR A 407 9.98 14.73 -0.73
C THR A 407 9.65 15.03 0.73
N ALA A 408 9.69 14.01 1.58
CA ALA A 408 9.55 14.15 3.02
C ALA A 408 10.69 15.00 3.63
N PRO A 409 10.40 15.81 4.68
CA PRO A 409 11.42 16.48 5.47
C PRO A 409 12.40 15.48 6.10
N PRO A 410 13.68 15.86 6.29
CA PRO A 410 14.65 14.98 6.91
C PRO A 410 14.31 14.68 8.38
N VAL A 411 14.62 13.45 8.81
CA VAL A 411 14.59 13.04 10.22
C VAL A 411 15.78 13.68 10.96
N ASN A 412 15.61 14.02 12.23
CA ASN A 412 16.69 14.53 13.07
C ASN A 412 17.81 13.46 13.19
N PRO A 413 19.06 13.76 12.83
CA PRO A 413 20.16 12.80 12.95
C PRO A 413 20.52 12.40 14.39
N GLU A 414 20.02 13.14 15.39
CA GLU A 414 20.23 12.83 16.82
C GLU A 414 19.16 11.88 17.39
N THR A 415 18.13 11.53 16.61
CA THR A 415 17.10 10.55 16.98
C THR A 415 17.34 9.21 16.27
N GLU A 416 16.46 8.24 16.49
CA GLU A 416 16.47 6.97 15.73
C GLU A 416 16.31 7.22 14.23
N ILE A 417 17.08 6.48 13.43
CA ILE A 417 17.15 6.63 11.98
C ILE A 417 16.54 5.40 11.31
N PRO A 418 15.45 5.55 10.54
CA PRO A 418 14.73 4.40 10.04
C PRO A 418 15.40 3.72 8.85
N ASN A 419 15.60 2.41 8.96
CA ASN A 419 15.67 1.47 7.84
C ASN A 419 14.31 1.40 7.11
N LEU A 420 14.24 0.74 5.96
CA LEU A 420 12.94 0.60 5.27
C LEU A 420 12.05 -0.44 5.96
N LEU A 421 12.55 -1.66 6.14
CA LEU A 421 11.81 -2.79 6.67
C LEU A 421 12.66 -3.57 7.69
N SER A 422 12.08 -3.94 8.82
CA SER A 422 12.70 -4.84 9.80
C SER A 422 11.85 -6.10 10.02
N LEU A 423 12.50 -7.27 10.02
CA LEU A 423 11.87 -8.60 10.10
C LEU A 423 12.64 -9.51 11.08
N GLU A 424 11.94 -10.05 12.07
CA GLU A 424 12.50 -11.09 12.95
C GLU A 424 12.12 -12.51 12.49
N SER A 425 13.05 -13.47 12.61
CA SER A 425 12.81 -14.86 12.19
C SER A 425 11.78 -15.58 13.08
N PRO A 426 10.90 -16.46 12.53
CA PRO A 426 10.80 -16.86 11.13
C PRO A 426 10.06 -15.82 10.26
N ALA A 427 10.66 -15.43 9.13
CA ALA A 427 10.07 -14.44 8.23
C ALA A 427 10.42 -14.74 6.77
N GLY A 428 9.74 -14.06 5.86
CA GLY A 428 10.12 -14.00 4.45
C GLY A 428 9.30 -12.93 3.73
N VAL A 429 9.90 -12.23 2.77
CA VAL A 429 9.27 -11.06 2.14
C VAL A 429 9.42 -11.02 0.62
N VAL A 430 8.34 -10.61 -0.04
CA VAL A 430 8.37 -10.01 -1.37
C VAL A 430 8.31 -8.48 -1.23
N LEU A 431 9.43 -7.84 -1.53
CA LEU A 431 9.58 -6.40 -1.60
C LEU A 431 9.57 -5.97 -3.07
N GLY A 432 8.42 -5.51 -3.55
CA GLY A 432 8.19 -5.14 -4.94
C GLY A 432 7.43 -6.21 -5.73
N SER A 433 7.82 -6.46 -6.97
CA SER A 433 7.06 -7.35 -7.86
C SER A 433 7.39 -8.84 -7.65
N ASN A 434 6.37 -9.70 -7.75
CA ASN A 434 6.52 -11.15 -7.82
C ASN A 434 6.68 -11.64 -9.27
N SER A 435 6.38 -10.80 -10.27
CA SER A 435 6.56 -11.05 -11.70
C SER A 435 5.81 -12.27 -12.22
N ASP A 436 4.56 -12.40 -11.77
CA ASP A 436 3.63 -13.42 -12.24
C ASP A 436 2.89 -13.02 -13.53
N GLY A 437 3.12 -11.79 -14.01
CA GLY A 437 2.53 -11.24 -15.22
C GLY A 437 1.23 -10.46 -14.99
N LEU A 438 0.78 -10.30 -13.73
CA LEU A 438 -0.39 -9.54 -13.36
C LEU A 438 0.01 -8.30 -12.55
N SER A 439 -0.33 -7.12 -13.06
CA SER A 439 -0.09 -5.84 -12.37
C SER A 439 1.37 -5.56 -11.97
N ASP A 440 2.35 -6.29 -12.51
CA ASP A 440 3.79 -6.11 -12.24
C ASP A 440 4.28 -4.65 -12.36
N ASP A 441 3.67 -3.86 -13.25
CA ASP A 441 3.97 -2.43 -13.44
C ASP A 441 3.53 -1.54 -12.27
N LEU A 442 2.68 -2.07 -11.38
CA LEU A 442 2.15 -1.39 -10.20
C LEU A 442 2.82 -1.83 -8.89
N GLU A 443 3.48 -2.98 -8.88
CA GLU A 443 4.00 -3.64 -7.67
C GLU A 443 5.36 -3.13 -7.19
N GLY A 444 6.15 -2.49 -8.06
CA GLY A 444 7.43 -1.90 -7.67
C GLY A 444 7.24 -0.76 -6.67
N ASN A 445 7.95 -0.78 -5.54
CA ASN A 445 7.94 0.35 -4.61
C ASN A 445 8.76 1.51 -5.16
N LEU A 446 8.36 2.75 -4.84
CA LEU A 446 9.16 3.95 -5.04
C LEU A 446 9.72 4.41 -3.69
N VAL A 447 11.04 4.29 -3.52
CA VAL A 447 11.73 4.55 -2.25
C VAL A 447 12.72 5.70 -2.40
N VAL A 448 12.44 6.83 -1.75
CA VAL A 448 13.24 8.05 -1.89
C VAL A 448 13.73 8.50 -0.53
N GLY A 449 15.05 8.72 -0.43
CA GLY A 449 15.67 9.43 0.70
C GLY A 449 15.58 8.76 2.08
N VAL A 450 15.22 7.47 2.17
CA VAL A 450 15.20 6.74 3.46
C VAL A 450 16.60 6.76 4.06
N PRO A 451 16.79 7.31 5.28
CA PRO A 451 18.11 7.63 5.79
C PRO A 451 18.89 6.45 6.39
N GLY A 452 18.21 5.37 6.78
CA GLY A 452 18.84 4.17 7.36
C GLY A 452 19.72 3.42 6.37
N SER A 453 20.62 2.59 6.92
CA SER A 453 21.61 1.86 6.14
C SER A 453 21.10 0.54 5.56
N GLN A 454 19.93 0.06 6.00
CA GLN A 454 19.40 -1.24 5.61
C GLN A 454 18.09 -1.09 4.83
N LEU A 455 18.04 -1.71 3.65
CA LEU A 455 16.79 -1.89 2.89
C LEU A 455 15.89 -2.90 3.60
N VAL A 456 16.45 -4.03 4.01
CA VAL A 456 15.77 -5.02 4.84
C VAL A 456 16.71 -5.43 5.97
N GLU A 457 16.32 -5.11 7.20
CA GLU A 457 16.94 -5.59 8.43
C GLU A 457 16.34 -6.95 8.77
N ALA A 458 17.12 -8.03 8.64
CA ALA A 458 16.63 -9.38 8.89
C ALA A 458 17.76 -10.40 9.11
N ASP A 459 17.47 -11.45 9.87
CA ASP A 459 18.37 -12.58 10.12
C ASP A 459 18.81 -13.29 8.82
N VAL A 460 19.95 -14.00 8.87
CA VAL A 460 20.54 -14.75 7.74
C VAL A 460 19.65 -15.86 7.17
N THR A 461 18.58 -16.25 7.86
CA THR A 461 17.67 -17.28 7.36
C THR A 461 16.46 -16.73 6.62
N VAL A 462 16.27 -15.39 6.60
CA VAL A 462 15.07 -14.78 6.04
C VAL A 462 15.19 -14.68 4.50
N PRO A 463 14.36 -15.41 3.73
CA PRO A 463 14.30 -15.26 2.28
C PRO A 463 13.77 -13.89 1.88
N ILE A 464 14.48 -13.24 0.95
CA ILE A 464 14.12 -11.92 0.43
C ILE A 464 14.02 -12.00 -1.09
N ILE A 465 12.85 -11.63 -1.61
CA ILE A 465 12.64 -11.31 -3.02
C ILE A 465 12.51 -9.79 -3.09
N ALA A 466 13.54 -9.11 -3.58
CA ALA A 466 13.53 -7.66 -3.79
C ALA A 466 13.68 -7.37 -5.29
N ARG A 467 12.60 -6.92 -5.94
CA ARG A 467 12.57 -6.75 -7.41
C ARG A 467 11.68 -5.60 -7.84
N ALA A 468 11.97 -5.04 -9.01
CA ALA A 468 11.22 -3.97 -9.66
C ALA A 468 11.07 -2.65 -8.85
N ASN A 469 11.73 -2.53 -7.69
CA ASN A 469 11.72 -1.32 -6.89
C ASN A 469 12.51 -0.21 -7.59
N THR A 470 11.99 1.02 -7.49
CA THR A 470 12.71 2.23 -7.92
C THR A 470 13.21 2.97 -6.68
N MET A 471 14.51 3.24 -6.63
CA MET A 471 15.16 3.82 -5.44
C MET A 471 16.03 5.03 -5.81
N THR A 472 16.04 6.06 -4.95
CA THR A 472 16.89 7.26 -5.18
C THR A 472 17.26 7.93 -3.86
N GLY A 473 18.56 8.18 -3.67
CA GLY A 473 19.10 8.97 -2.58
C GLY A 473 18.93 8.35 -1.19
N ASN A 474 18.68 7.04 -1.09
CA ASN A 474 18.54 6.33 0.19
C ASN A 474 19.90 6.09 0.85
N GLY A 475 19.96 5.96 2.17
CA GLY A 475 21.17 5.68 2.95
C GLY A 475 21.66 4.23 2.89
N PHE A 476 20.98 3.36 2.12
CA PHE A 476 21.27 1.94 2.06
C PHE A 476 22.70 1.66 1.58
N THR A 477 23.37 0.72 2.25
CA THR A 477 24.76 0.36 1.95
C THR A 477 24.89 -0.88 1.07
N GLY A 478 23.79 -1.58 0.79
CA GLY A 478 23.75 -2.74 -0.08
C GLY A 478 22.33 -3.13 -0.46
N PHE A 479 22.22 -4.03 -1.45
CA PHE A 479 20.97 -4.53 -1.98
C PHE A 479 21.03 -6.05 -2.13
N PRO A 480 20.04 -6.83 -1.66
CA PRO A 480 18.99 -6.41 -0.73
C PRO A 480 19.54 -6.07 0.66
N PHE A 481 20.79 -6.44 0.93
CA PHE A 481 21.59 -6.08 2.10
C PHE A 481 23.07 -6.05 1.70
N ALA A 482 23.96 -5.55 2.56
CA ALA A 482 25.41 -5.55 2.32
C ALA A 482 26.07 -6.80 2.93
N ASP A 483 27.18 -7.27 2.36
CA ASP A 483 27.91 -8.42 2.94
C ASP A 483 28.37 -8.12 4.38
N ASP A 484 28.20 -9.09 5.26
CA ASP A 484 28.44 -9.00 6.71
C ASP A 484 27.63 -7.90 7.44
N SER A 485 26.60 -7.32 6.79
CA SER A 485 25.67 -6.42 7.49
C SER A 485 24.98 -7.21 8.60
N ILE A 486 25.02 -6.69 9.84
CA ILE A 486 24.44 -7.35 11.03
C ILE A 486 24.84 -8.82 11.21
N GLY A 487 26.06 -9.21 10.75
CA GLY A 487 26.56 -10.58 10.82
C GLY A 487 26.02 -11.54 9.75
N ARG A 488 25.31 -11.00 8.75
CA ARG A 488 24.76 -11.75 7.62
C ARG A 488 25.73 -11.76 6.45
N THR A 489 26.53 -12.82 6.34
CA THR A 489 27.47 -12.99 5.23
C THR A 489 26.80 -13.57 3.99
N TYR A 490 27.27 -13.19 2.81
CA TYR A 490 26.82 -13.77 1.54
C TYR A 490 27.14 -15.26 1.44
N GLU A 491 28.30 -15.69 1.95
CA GLU A 491 28.70 -17.10 1.94
C GLU A 491 27.66 -17.97 2.66
N GLU A 492 27.22 -17.55 3.85
CA GLU A 492 26.19 -18.24 4.60
C GLU A 492 24.80 -18.11 3.96
N TYR A 493 24.40 -16.89 3.59
CA TYR A 493 23.06 -16.61 3.08
C TYR A 493 22.73 -17.35 1.78
N TYR A 494 23.67 -17.37 0.83
CA TYR A 494 23.45 -17.97 -0.49
C TYR A 494 23.85 -19.45 -0.56
N THR A 495 24.23 -20.05 0.57
CA THR A 495 24.50 -21.49 0.63
C THR A 495 23.27 -22.28 0.19
N GLY A 496 23.45 -23.15 -0.80
CA GLY A 496 22.37 -23.94 -1.39
C GLY A 496 21.53 -23.20 -2.44
N VAL A 497 21.64 -21.88 -2.56
CA VAL A 497 20.99 -21.09 -3.63
C VAL A 497 21.83 -21.12 -4.90
N VAL A 498 23.14 -20.91 -4.76
CA VAL A 498 24.11 -20.90 -5.86
C VAL A 498 25.16 -21.99 -5.66
N ILE A 499 25.93 -22.31 -6.71
CA ILE A 499 26.99 -23.32 -6.65
C ILE A 499 28.17 -22.85 -5.77
N ASP A 500 28.58 -21.58 -5.92
CA ASP A 500 29.68 -20.98 -5.15
C ASP A 500 29.19 -19.65 -4.54
N PRO A 501 28.81 -19.65 -3.25
CA PRO A 501 28.28 -18.46 -2.59
C PRO A 501 29.36 -17.40 -2.31
N THR A 502 30.66 -17.72 -2.46
CA THR A 502 31.73 -16.72 -2.38
C THR A 502 31.77 -15.80 -3.61
N GLN A 503 31.07 -16.18 -4.68
CA GLN A 503 30.94 -15.42 -5.92
C GLN A 503 29.50 -14.88 -6.11
N ALA A 504 28.76 -14.68 -5.01
CA ALA A 504 27.36 -14.27 -5.06
C ALA A 504 27.11 -12.94 -5.79
N VAL A 505 28.10 -12.04 -5.82
CA VAL A 505 28.00 -10.72 -6.47
C VAL A 505 28.04 -10.85 -7.99
N PRO A 506 26.99 -10.43 -8.71
CA PRO A 506 27.01 -10.39 -10.17
C PRO A 506 28.05 -9.39 -10.69
N GLU A 507 28.55 -9.63 -11.91
CA GLU A 507 29.48 -8.74 -12.58
C GLU A 507 28.88 -8.27 -13.91
N VAL A 508 28.78 -6.96 -14.13
CA VAL A 508 28.51 -6.40 -15.46
C VAL A 508 29.84 -6.06 -16.11
N THR A 509 30.17 -6.77 -17.20
CA THR A 509 31.45 -6.63 -17.89
C THR A 509 31.42 -5.52 -18.93
N SER A 510 30.29 -5.35 -19.64
CA SER A 510 30.15 -4.28 -20.63
C SER A 510 28.69 -4.00 -21.00
N TYR A 511 28.45 -2.75 -21.41
CA TYR A 511 27.26 -2.35 -22.15
C TYR A 511 27.69 -1.56 -23.39
N ALA A 512 27.51 -2.14 -24.57
CA ALA A 512 27.89 -1.52 -25.84
C ALA A 512 26.95 -1.94 -26.96
N ASN A 513 26.62 -1.02 -27.85
CA ASN A 513 25.69 -1.27 -28.97
C ASN A 513 24.35 -1.88 -28.52
N LYS A 514 23.84 -1.44 -27.37
CA LYS A 514 22.61 -1.95 -26.73
C LYS A 514 22.69 -3.41 -26.25
N ILE A 515 23.87 -4.04 -26.28
CA ILE A 515 24.11 -5.36 -25.72
C ILE A 515 24.72 -5.22 -24.33
N LEU A 516 24.10 -5.87 -23.34
CA LEU A 516 24.60 -5.98 -21.97
C LEU A 516 25.23 -7.35 -21.78
N LYS A 517 26.45 -7.39 -21.22
CA LYS A 517 27.17 -8.64 -20.93
C LYS A 517 27.59 -8.69 -19.47
N GLY A 518 27.57 -9.87 -18.89
CA GLY A 518 27.98 -10.05 -17.50
C GLY A 518 27.95 -11.49 -17.03
N LYS A 519 28.07 -11.64 -15.71
CA LYS A 519 28.09 -12.91 -15.01
C LYS A 519 27.23 -12.86 -13.76
N ILE A 520 26.65 -14.00 -13.42
CA ILE A 520 26.00 -14.26 -12.14
C ILE A 520 26.64 -15.52 -11.54
N ALA A 521 26.48 -15.72 -10.23
CA ALA A 521 26.85 -17.00 -9.65
C ALA A 521 25.98 -18.09 -10.28
N PRO A 522 26.56 -19.21 -10.75
CA PRO A 522 25.75 -20.27 -11.33
C PRO A 522 24.68 -20.77 -10.35
N PRO A 523 23.40 -20.88 -10.78
CA PRO A 523 22.32 -21.38 -9.94
C PRO A 523 22.59 -22.79 -9.43
N ASN A 524 22.15 -23.13 -8.22
CA ASN A 524 22.19 -24.50 -7.74
C ASN A 524 21.14 -25.35 -8.51
N PRO A 525 21.56 -26.32 -9.35
CA PRO A 525 20.64 -27.05 -10.22
C PRO A 525 19.67 -27.98 -9.47
N ALA A 526 19.91 -28.25 -8.19
CA ALA A 526 19.05 -29.10 -7.38
C ALA A 526 17.99 -28.32 -6.60
N LEU A 527 18.28 -27.08 -6.22
CA LEU A 527 17.41 -26.29 -5.33
C LEU A 527 16.84 -25.05 -5.98
N TYR A 528 17.61 -24.34 -6.82
CA TYR A 528 17.18 -23.13 -7.54
C TYR A 528 17.70 -23.17 -8.98
N PRO A 529 17.16 -24.04 -9.84
CA PRO A 529 17.75 -24.33 -11.15
C PRO A 529 17.60 -23.20 -12.20
N TYR A 530 16.85 -22.15 -11.90
CA TYR A 530 16.61 -21.03 -12.82
C TYR A 530 17.15 -19.73 -12.26
N ALA A 531 17.61 -18.84 -13.13
CA ALA A 531 18.05 -17.50 -12.76
C ALA A 531 17.47 -16.44 -13.70
N ASP A 532 17.01 -15.34 -13.12
CA ASP A 532 16.71 -14.10 -13.84
C ASP A 532 17.71 -13.02 -13.48
N VAL A 533 17.85 -12.06 -14.38
CA VAL A 533 18.66 -10.86 -14.20
C VAL A 533 17.74 -9.66 -14.32
N ASP A 534 17.52 -8.99 -13.19
CA ASP A 534 16.84 -7.71 -13.14
C ASP A 534 17.82 -6.60 -13.50
N ILE A 535 17.40 -5.72 -14.40
CA ILE A 535 18.25 -4.68 -14.99
C ILE A 535 17.77 -3.33 -14.49
N TYR A 536 18.71 -2.52 -14.00
CA TYR A 536 18.43 -1.20 -13.47
C TYR A 536 19.36 -0.15 -14.07
N LEU A 537 18.86 1.08 -14.17
CA LEU A 537 19.74 2.25 -14.09
C LEU A 537 20.15 2.38 -12.61
N ALA A 538 21.44 2.52 -12.33
CA ALA A 538 21.92 2.73 -10.98
C ALA A 538 21.42 4.06 -10.41
N ASP A 539 21.17 4.14 -9.10
CA ASP A 539 20.84 5.38 -8.42
C ASP A 539 21.99 6.40 -8.60
N PRO A 540 21.78 7.51 -9.33
CA PRO A 540 22.85 8.46 -9.61
C PRO A 540 23.34 9.20 -8.35
N THR A 541 22.48 9.34 -7.33
CA THR A 541 22.86 10.00 -6.07
C THR A 541 23.82 9.14 -5.26
N GLN A 542 23.49 7.86 -5.10
CA GLN A 542 24.36 6.90 -4.40
C GLN A 542 25.63 6.58 -5.18
N ALA A 543 25.54 6.45 -6.51
CA ALA A 543 26.70 6.20 -7.35
C ALA A 543 27.75 7.32 -7.24
N ALA A 544 27.33 8.57 -7.06
CA ALA A 544 28.23 9.70 -6.80
C ALA A 544 28.98 9.61 -5.47
N LEU A 545 28.48 8.82 -4.51
CA LEU A 545 29.11 8.51 -3.22
C LEU A 545 29.94 7.21 -3.26
N GLY A 546 29.99 6.54 -4.42
CA GLY A 546 30.73 5.29 -4.60
C GLY A 546 29.97 4.03 -4.18
N VAL A 547 28.67 4.14 -3.88
CA VAL A 547 27.80 2.99 -3.58
C VAL A 547 26.91 2.73 -4.78
N ILE A 548 26.89 1.49 -5.28
CA ILE A 548 25.99 1.10 -6.36
C ILE A 548 24.70 0.56 -5.74
N MET A 549 23.58 1.19 -6.08
CA MET A 549 22.25 0.73 -5.70
C MET A 549 21.36 0.66 -6.95
N PRO A 550 20.42 -0.29 -7.03
CA PRO A 550 19.38 -0.26 -8.07
C PRO A 550 18.64 1.07 -8.01
N GLY A 551 18.55 1.78 -9.12
CA GLY A 551 17.87 3.07 -9.23
C GLY A 551 16.52 2.91 -9.90
N THR A 552 16.47 3.04 -11.23
CA THR A 552 15.24 2.82 -12.02
C THR A 552 15.21 1.41 -12.59
N PHE A 553 14.15 0.66 -12.33
CA PHE A 553 13.94 -0.65 -12.96
C PHE A 553 13.68 -0.53 -14.46
N LEU A 554 14.36 -1.35 -15.26
CA LEU A 554 14.23 -1.36 -16.72
C LEU A 554 13.56 -2.64 -17.25
N GLY A 555 13.58 -3.71 -16.48
CA GLY A 555 13.01 -5.00 -16.84
C GLY A 555 13.90 -6.18 -16.45
N THR A 556 13.40 -7.37 -16.74
CA THR A 556 14.04 -8.65 -16.39
C THR A 556 14.39 -9.44 -17.65
N ARG A 557 15.47 -10.22 -17.60
CA ARG A 557 15.85 -11.20 -18.63
C ARG A 557 16.27 -12.50 -17.95
N SER A 558 15.84 -13.64 -18.48
CA SER A 558 16.21 -14.95 -17.94
C SER A 558 17.56 -15.40 -18.50
N GLU A 559 18.46 -15.84 -17.62
CA GLU A 559 19.75 -16.42 -17.99
C GLU A 559 19.56 -17.84 -18.55
N GLY A 560 20.31 -18.18 -19.59
CA GLY A 560 20.23 -19.48 -20.26
C GLY A 560 18.96 -19.73 -21.09
N GLU A 561 18.00 -18.81 -21.12
CA GLU A 561 16.77 -18.95 -21.93
C GLU A 561 17.06 -18.69 -23.42
N PRO A 562 16.85 -19.68 -24.32
CA PRO A 562 17.20 -19.55 -25.74
C PRO A 562 16.50 -18.38 -26.44
N GLY A 563 17.29 -17.47 -27.02
CA GLY A 563 16.77 -16.31 -27.75
C GLY A 563 16.48 -15.09 -26.86
N VAL A 564 16.55 -15.25 -25.53
CA VAL A 564 16.61 -14.15 -24.57
C VAL A 564 18.05 -13.90 -24.18
N ASP A 565 18.76 -14.96 -23.77
CA ASP A 565 20.19 -14.97 -23.55
C ASP A 565 20.94 -15.40 -24.81
N LEU A 566 21.81 -14.53 -25.31
CA LEU A 566 22.63 -14.78 -26.49
C LEU A 566 23.93 -15.52 -26.14
N ASN A 567 24.25 -15.68 -24.86
CA ASN A 567 25.38 -16.49 -24.38
C ASN A 567 24.87 -17.74 -23.66
N PRO A 568 25.06 -18.95 -24.22
CA PRO A 568 24.51 -20.17 -23.62
C PRO A 568 25.34 -20.73 -22.45
N VAL A 569 26.40 -20.03 -22.02
CA VAL A 569 27.27 -20.50 -20.93
C VAL A 569 26.62 -20.21 -19.59
N THR A 570 26.31 -21.25 -18.82
CA THR A 570 25.68 -21.12 -17.51
C THR A 570 26.44 -20.15 -16.59
N GLY A 571 25.73 -19.17 -16.05
CA GLY A 571 26.28 -18.12 -15.19
C GLY A 571 26.90 -16.95 -15.95
N GLU A 572 26.85 -16.94 -17.28
CA GLU A 572 27.20 -15.78 -18.11
C GLU A 572 26.00 -15.37 -18.95
N PHE A 573 25.81 -14.07 -19.13
CA PHE A 573 24.68 -13.57 -19.91
C PHE A 573 25.11 -12.59 -21.01
N GLU A 574 24.36 -12.60 -22.11
CA GLU A 574 24.41 -11.58 -23.16
C GLU A 574 22.99 -11.20 -23.60
N PHE A 575 22.54 -10.01 -23.19
CA PHE A 575 21.18 -9.55 -23.44
C PHE A 575 21.12 -8.40 -24.44
N ASP A 576 20.20 -8.50 -25.40
CA ASP A 576 19.81 -7.38 -26.27
C ASP A 576 18.79 -6.47 -25.55
N LEU A 577 19.22 -5.25 -25.25
CA LEU A 577 18.42 -4.21 -24.61
C LEU A 577 17.98 -3.13 -25.59
N SER A 578 18.01 -3.39 -26.90
CA SER A 578 17.58 -2.44 -27.93
C SER A 578 16.12 -2.02 -27.80
N ALA A 579 15.27 -2.87 -27.23
CA ALA A 579 13.88 -2.57 -26.91
C ALA A 579 13.71 -1.64 -25.69
N LEU A 580 14.76 -1.45 -24.88
CA LEU A 580 14.72 -0.60 -23.69
C LEU A 580 15.23 0.81 -24.04
N ASN A 581 14.48 1.82 -23.61
CA ASN A 581 14.84 3.23 -23.78
C ASN A 581 15.90 3.66 -22.75
N ILE A 582 17.11 3.12 -22.87
CA ILE A 582 18.21 3.39 -21.96
C ILE A 582 18.87 4.74 -22.33
N PRO A 583 18.80 5.76 -21.45
CA PRO A 583 19.43 7.05 -21.69
C PRO A 583 20.96 6.97 -21.57
N GLY A 584 21.66 7.80 -22.34
CA GLY A 584 23.11 8.00 -22.19
C GLY A 584 23.46 8.80 -20.95
N GLY A 585 24.68 8.67 -20.45
CA GLY A 585 25.22 9.42 -19.32
C GLY A 585 24.76 8.94 -17.95
N GLN A 586 24.21 7.74 -17.89
CA GLN A 586 23.87 7.04 -16.66
C GLN A 586 24.75 5.81 -16.50
N GLN A 587 24.47 5.00 -15.49
CA GLN A 587 25.11 3.71 -15.27
C GLN A 587 24.06 2.62 -15.21
N ILE A 588 24.37 1.44 -15.74
CA ILE A 588 23.55 0.22 -15.61
C ILE A 588 24.18 -0.69 -14.57
N CYS A 589 23.36 -1.27 -13.71
CA CYS A 589 23.69 -2.38 -12.82
C CYS A 589 22.60 -3.46 -12.91
N VAL A 590 22.88 -4.63 -12.35
CA VAL A 590 21.95 -5.75 -12.32
C VAL A 590 21.88 -6.41 -10.94
N ALA A 591 20.80 -7.11 -10.68
CA ALA A 591 20.69 -8.06 -9.57
C ALA A 591 20.16 -9.40 -10.11
N ALA A 592 20.71 -10.51 -9.61
CA ALA A 592 20.23 -11.84 -9.98
C ALA A 592 19.05 -12.26 -9.08
N LEU A 593 18.08 -12.99 -9.62
CA LEU A 593 17.06 -13.70 -8.85
C LEU A 593 17.16 -15.19 -9.16
N TYR A 594 17.37 -16.02 -8.14
CA TYR A 594 17.42 -17.48 -8.27
C TYR A 594 16.06 -18.08 -7.91
N ARG A 595 15.50 -18.94 -8.76
CA ARG A 595 14.12 -19.44 -8.66
C ARG A 595 14.04 -20.97 -8.65
N LYS A 596 13.05 -21.50 -7.94
CA LYS A 596 12.77 -22.95 -7.88
C LYS A 596 12.05 -23.49 -9.12
N GLU A 597 11.11 -22.74 -9.69
CA GLU A 597 10.35 -23.16 -10.89
C GLU A 597 10.57 -22.19 -12.07
N ASN A 598 10.34 -22.73 -13.27
CA ASN A 598 10.62 -22.08 -14.55
C ASN A 598 9.65 -20.93 -14.84
N VAL A 599 8.38 -21.07 -14.43
CA VAL A 599 7.32 -20.09 -14.68
C VAL A 599 6.63 -19.79 -13.35
N ILE A 600 6.51 -18.52 -13.01
CA ILE A 600 5.60 -18.06 -11.96
C ILE A 600 4.25 -17.89 -12.66
N THR A 601 3.32 -18.83 -12.48
CA THR A 601 1.99 -18.75 -13.13
C THR A 601 1.04 -17.93 -12.27
N ALA A 602 0.36 -16.94 -12.86
CA ALA A 602 -0.70 -16.14 -12.25
C ALA A 602 -1.94 -16.93 -11.75
N GLU A 603 -2.06 -18.24 -12.01
CA GLU A 603 -3.35 -18.94 -11.95
C GLU A 603 -3.85 -19.38 -10.57
N SER A 604 -3.12 -19.16 -9.47
CA SER A 604 -3.70 -19.37 -8.14
C SER A 604 -2.83 -18.74 -7.06
N ASP A 605 -3.25 -17.58 -6.55
CA ASP A 605 -3.54 -17.33 -5.12
C ASP A 605 -3.38 -15.82 -4.84
N PRO A 606 -4.39 -15.10 -4.30
CA PRO A 606 -4.16 -13.82 -3.63
C PRO A 606 -3.29 -13.96 -2.36
N ALA A 607 -2.78 -15.17 -2.05
CA ALA A 607 -1.79 -15.38 -1.02
C ALA A 607 -0.43 -14.75 -1.39
N PRO A 608 0.24 -14.12 -0.42
CA PRO A 608 1.55 -13.52 -0.63
C PRO A 608 2.50 -14.57 -1.20
N ALA A 609 3.03 -14.27 -2.39
CA ALA A 609 4.01 -15.09 -3.10
C ALA A 609 4.99 -15.71 -2.11
N ASN A 610 5.01 -17.04 -2.02
CA ASN A 610 5.84 -17.77 -1.06
C ASN A 610 7.29 -17.30 -1.20
N PRO A 611 7.82 -16.50 -0.25
CA PRO A 611 9.11 -15.84 -0.40
C PRO A 611 10.25 -16.86 -0.45
N GLY A 612 10.03 -18.09 0.01
CA GLY A 612 10.97 -19.20 -0.14
C GLY A 612 11.05 -19.79 -1.57
N PHE A 613 10.30 -19.26 -2.54
CA PHE A 613 10.33 -19.73 -3.93
C PHE A 613 11.47 -19.13 -4.76
N ALA A 614 11.95 -17.95 -4.38
CA ALA A 614 13.06 -17.29 -5.05
C ALA A 614 13.89 -16.48 -4.06
N ILE A 615 15.14 -16.18 -4.42
CA ILE A 615 16.06 -15.40 -3.60
C ILE A 615 16.75 -14.36 -4.48
N THR A 616 16.67 -13.09 -4.09
CA THR A 616 17.39 -12.00 -4.74
C THR A 616 18.85 -12.01 -4.29
N GLY A 617 19.77 -12.07 -5.25
CA GLY A 617 21.20 -11.87 -5.08
C GLY A 617 21.58 -10.39 -4.96
N PRO A 618 22.84 -10.10 -4.62
CA PRO A 618 23.25 -8.73 -4.42
C PRO A 618 23.38 -7.94 -5.74
N VAL A 619 23.46 -6.62 -5.65
CA VAL A 619 23.64 -5.76 -6.83
C VAL A 619 25.08 -5.82 -7.36
N SER A 620 25.21 -5.78 -8.69
CA SER A 620 26.49 -5.80 -9.40
C SER A 620 27.27 -4.48 -9.28
N ASN A 621 28.50 -4.50 -9.79
CA ASN A 621 29.15 -3.26 -10.25
C ASN A 621 28.32 -2.57 -11.36
N ALA A 622 28.57 -1.29 -11.60
CA ALA A 622 27.87 -0.54 -12.66
C ALA A 622 28.78 -0.21 -13.85
N VAL A 623 28.19 -0.18 -15.05
CA VAL A 623 28.88 0.23 -16.29
C VAL A 623 28.18 1.43 -16.93
N SER A 624 28.94 2.31 -17.59
CA SER A 624 28.38 3.50 -18.22
C SER A 624 27.45 3.15 -19.39
N THR A 625 26.36 3.91 -19.53
CA THR A 625 25.48 3.86 -20.71
C THR A 625 26.02 4.65 -21.91
N GLY A 626 27.29 5.05 -21.86
CA GLY A 626 27.91 5.98 -22.80
C GLY A 626 27.69 7.43 -22.40
N ALA A 627 28.13 8.37 -23.23
CA ALA A 627 27.94 9.80 -22.95
C ALA A 627 26.47 10.20 -23.13
N SER A 628 25.92 10.94 -22.16
CA SER A 628 24.75 11.77 -22.44
C SER A 628 25.21 12.85 -23.41
N THR A 629 24.62 12.92 -24.60
CA THR A 629 24.80 14.11 -25.40
C THR A 629 23.86 15.15 -24.79
N ALA A 630 24.36 16.03 -23.94
CA ALA A 630 23.55 17.16 -23.46
C ALA A 630 22.96 17.91 -24.66
N VAL A 631 21.77 18.49 -24.52
CA VAL A 631 21.27 19.43 -25.52
C VAL A 631 22.27 20.60 -25.57
N GLY A 632 23.00 20.66 -26.66
CA GLY A 632 24.00 21.68 -26.92
C GLY A 632 23.37 23.06 -27.15
N PRO A 633 24.19 24.10 -27.30
CA PRO A 633 23.71 25.46 -27.49
C PRO A 633 22.70 25.56 -28.63
N ILE A 634 21.58 26.25 -28.37
CA ILE A 634 20.59 26.56 -29.39
C ILE A 634 21.13 27.71 -30.24
N THR A 635 21.31 27.45 -31.52
CA THR A 635 21.56 28.48 -32.54
C THR A 635 20.23 28.92 -33.13
N VAL A 636 20.09 30.22 -33.40
CA VAL A 636 18.86 30.82 -33.90
C VAL A 636 19.12 31.44 -35.26
N GLY A 637 18.40 30.98 -36.27
CA GLY A 637 18.34 31.57 -37.61
C GLY A 637 16.94 32.10 -37.91
N LYS A 638 16.83 33.09 -38.79
CA LYS A 638 15.54 33.51 -39.33
C LYS A 638 15.25 32.74 -40.61
N GLU A 639 14.03 32.24 -40.76
CA GLU A 639 13.55 31.60 -41.98
C GLU A 639 12.12 32.00 -42.28
N GLY A 640 11.94 32.80 -43.33
CA GLY A 640 10.65 33.41 -43.65
C GLY A 640 10.13 34.24 -42.47
N THR A 641 8.94 33.86 -41.98
CA THR A 641 8.24 34.47 -40.84
C THR A 641 8.49 33.74 -39.50
N SER A 642 9.41 32.78 -39.47
CA SER A 642 9.70 31.95 -38.30
C SER A 642 11.17 32.07 -37.87
N LEU A 643 11.44 31.71 -36.63
CA LEU A 643 12.78 31.40 -36.14
C LEU A 643 13.03 29.91 -36.35
N ARG A 644 14.13 29.56 -37.00
CA ARG A 644 14.69 28.21 -36.97
C ARG A 644 15.61 28.11 -35.77
N LEU A 645 15.21 27.32 -34.79
CA LEU A 645 16.04 26.89 -33.69
C LEU A 645 16.77 25.62 -34.13
N THR A 646 18.09 25.57 -33.97
CA THR A 646 18.91 24.38 -34.24
C THR A 646 19.81 24.11 -33.05
N TRP A 647 19.83 22.89 -32.55
CA TRP A 647 20.69 22.48 -31.44
C TRP A 647 21.50 21.24 -31.83
N THR A 648 22.49 20.90 -31.01
CA THR A 648 23.24 19.65 -31.10
C THR A 648 22.96 18.78 -29.88
N GLY A 649 23.32 17.51 -29.93
CA GLY A 649 23.08 16.59 -28.81
C GLY A 649 21.59 16.39 -28.47
N GLY A 650 21.34 15.88 -27.28
CA GLY A 650 20.04 15.42 -26.80
C GLY A 650 19.53 14.15 -27.49
N ILE A 651 18.57 13.48 -26.84
CA ILE A 651 17.79 12.37 -27.37
C ILE A 651 16.37 12.88 -27.64
N ALA A 652 15.83 12.55 -28.81
CA ALA A 652 14.46 12.87 -29.19
C ALA A 652 13.45 11.99 -28.41
N PRO A 653 12.21 12.43 -28.18
CA PRO A 653 11.60 13.66 -28.70
C PRO A 653 12.02 14.91 -27.93
N PHE A 654 12.06 16.03 -28.64
CA PHE A 654 12.41 17.34 -28.10
C PHE A 654 11.17 18.21 -27.94
N GLN A 655 10.98 18.80 -26.75
CA GLN A 655 9.96 19.84 -26.56
C GLN A 655 10.61 21.20 -26.57
N VAL A 656 10.25 22.03 -27.56
CA VAL A 656 10.59 23.45 -27.56
C VAL A 656 9.63 24.17 -26.63
N GLN A 657 10.18 25.01 -25.77
CA GLN A 657 9.39 25.86 -24.90
C GLN A 657 9.81 27.32 -25.01
N ARG A 658 8.86 28.22 -24.81
CA ARG A 658 9.06 29.66 -24.80
C ARG A 658 8.58 30.28 -23.49
N ARG A 659 9.22 31.37 -23.10
CA ARG A 659 8.69 32.33 -22.11
C ARG A 659 9.04 33.76 -22.50
N LEU A 660 8.39 34.73 -21.88
CA LEU A 660 8.51 36.16 -22.23
C LEU A 660 9.59 36.90 -21.42
N ALA A 661 10.01 36.40 -20.26
CA ALA A 661 11.04 37.00 -19.43
C ALA A 661 12.10 35.97 -19.00
N LEU A 662 13.35 36.40 -18.88
CA LEU A 662 14.47 35.52 -18.49
C LEU A 662 14.42 35.11 -17.01
N SER A 663 13.89 35.97 -16.14
CA SER A 663 13.91 35.78 -14.68
C SER A 663 12.54 35.48 -14.07
N SER A 664 11.46 35.42 -14.86
CA SER A 664 10.10 35.18 -14.36
C SER A 664 9.19 34.57 -15.43
N GLY A 665 8.06 34.00 -15.01
CA GLY A 665 7.05 33.38 -15.87
C GLY A 665 7.28 31.88 -16.14
N ALA A 666 6.18 31.18 -16.45
CA ALA A 666 6.20 29.76 -16.79
C ALA A 666 6.68 29.53 -18.23
N TRP A 667 7.33 28.39 -18.45
CA TRP A 667 7.65 27.91 -19.80
C TRP A 667 6.40 27.32 -20.44
N ALA A 668 6.05 27.76 -21.65
CA ALA A 668 4.94 27.24 -22.44
C ALA A 668 5.47 26.46 -23.65
N ASN A 669 4.79 25.37 -24.03
CA ASN A 669 5.17 24.56 -25.18
C ASN A 669 4.93 25.33 -26.49
N GLU A 670 5.94 25.37 -27.35
CA GLU A 670 5.84 25.89 -28.71
C GLU A 670 5.51 24.75 -29.68
N GLY A 671 4.22 24.41 -29.74
CA GLY A 671 3.73 23.30 -30.55
C GLY A 671 4.02 21.91 -29.95
N ALA A 672 3.87 20.89 -30.79
CA ALA A 672 4.10 19.49 -30.42
C ALA A 672 5.60 19.14 -30.35
N PRO A 673 6.00 18.08 -29.62
CA PRO A 673 7.38 17.61 -29.63
C PRO A 673 7.89 17.28 -31.04
N VAL A 674 9.18 17.52 -31.28
CA VAL A 674 9.86 17.26 -32.55
C VAL A 674 10.95 16.20 -32.39
N ASN A 675 11.16 15.36 -33.41
CA ASN A 675 12.24 14.36 -33.37
C ASN A 675 13.55 14.85 -33.99
N ASP A 676 13.47 15.92 -34.77
CA ASP A 676 14.64 16.56 -35.36
C ASP A 676 15.29 17.53 -34.38
N ARG A 677 16.58 17.78 -34.55
CA ARG A 677 17.32 18.80 -33.77
C ARG A 677 17.11 20.22 -34.30
N THR A 678 15.96 20.43 -34.92
CA THR A 678 15.53 21.72 -35.44
C THR A 678 14.05 21.91 -35.19
N ALA A 679 13.65 23.15 -34.91
CA ALA A 679 12.24 23.52 -34.82
C ALA A 679 12.00 24.90 -35.44
N LEU A 680 10.83 25.07 -36.04
CA LEU A 680 10.36 26.35 -36.55
C LEU A 680 9.34 26.94 -35.59
N VAL A 681 9.64 28.11 -35.04
CA VAL A 681 8.74 28.85 -34.15
C VAL A 681 8.30 30.14 -34.83
N PRO A 682 7.00 30.45 -34.93
CA PRO A 682 6.54 31.70 -35.55
C PRO A 682 7.05 32.94 -34.81
N VAL A 683 7.45 33.98 -35.54
CA VAL A 683 7.79 35.28 -34.95
C VAL A 683 6.50 36.03 -34.64
N THR A 684 6.03 35.94 -33.38
CA THR A 684 4.76 36.55 -32.96
C THR A 684 4.91 37.83 -32.14
N GLU A 685 6.08 38.09 -31.55
CA GLU A 685 6.32 39.22 -30.63
C GLU A 685 7.76 39.76 -30.70
N SER A 686 8.03 40.88 -30.01
CA SER A 686 9.35 41.55 -30.05
C SER A 686 10.46 40.85 -29.24
N THR A 687 10.13 40.02 -28.25
CA THR A 687 11.11 39.30 -27.41
C THR A 687 10.58 37.93 -26.98
N GLY A 688 11.44 36.91 -26.94
CA GLY A 688 11.10 35.58 -26.44
C GLY A 688 12.36 34.79 -26.07
N TYR A 689 12.30 34.03 -25.00
CA TYR A 689 13.37 33.14 -24.55
C TYR A 689 12.97 31.70 -24.83
N PHE A 690 13.89 30.93 -25.39
CA PHE A 690 13.65 29.55 -25.79
C PHE A 690 14.50 28.58 -24.99
N ARG A 691 13.95 27.42 -24.68
CA ARG A 691 14.70 26.24 -24.26
C ARG A 691 14.21 25.02 -25.01
N VAL A 692 15.06 24.01 -25.06
CA VAL A 692 14.75 22.69 -25.60
C VAL A 692 14.98 21.69 -24.49
N LEU A 693 13.95 20.88 -24.23
CA LEU A 693 14.07 19.72 -23.35
C LEU A 693 14.26 18.49 -24.24
N GLY A 694 15.36 17.77 -24.06
CA GLY A 694 15.50 16.39 -24.55
C GLY A 694 14.99 15.43 -23.48
N GLN A 695 14.35 14.34 -23.88
CA GLN A 695 13.94 13.28 -22.96
C GLN A 695 15.12 12.38 -22.57
#